data_AF-A0AAJ2BN90-F1
#
_entry.id   AF-A0AAJ2BN90-F1
#
_cell.length_a   1.000
_cell.length_b   1.000
_cell.length_c   1.000
_cell.angle_alpha   90.00
_cell.angle_beta   90.00
_cell.angle_gamma   90.00
#
_symmetry.space_group_name_H-M   'P 1'
#
loop_
_entity.id
_entity.type
_entity.pdbx_description
1 polymer ?
#
loop_
_entity_poly.entity_id
_entity_poly.type
_entity_poly.pdbx_seq_one_letter_code
_entity_poly.pdbx_strand_id
1 'polypeptide(L)'
;MSQTYYAILTAIGEAKLANAAALNTTLKIAKMAVGDGGGAVPTPTRTQTALAGEWYRAGLNTLNVDPSNSSQIIAELVIPEATGGNWIREMGLYDSDGNLIAVANTPPSYKPQLAEGSGRTQVLRMILVVSSTNAVELKIDPSVILATRQYVDDAITVAVNRLDFKQSVRVASTSNLTLSGTQTVDGVALAVGERVLVKNQSNPAQNGLYVVASGTWPRAGDADANLEVTPGLLVPVEAGAVNGDSLWQLTTDGAITLGTTPLAFEMAAGPTDSAGTFRSVTVDRRGRVVGGTNPSTIAGYGISDGPGAFGIGNRQDWRTALLDITAAPQTFYGQGTIHGIANGATDGPRALAIPALGQGTVDGTCTLHAQWGDYTGLEAFSREFRTGNRVFISSASSPTAWSDWVEVFSTGNSGQWALRNLLINGDFDFWQRGNSFTGTGYCADRWRIDSNTNVVLSRGNASVHNGRNNLVLTPTAANNQLGFAQTLESSAAIRLKGKKTTFSFQAYADTNQILTAYIYKSATADSAVGGPGGWTILTHKRCEVGPKVQRYSITADIPNDDTANGVRVAFSIENIVSGAGSITIWACQFEEGVMASPFEKRPLTQELQLCQRYYEKSYDPDVPPGTNNAQGSHISAASTKSSSAGATVYYKVLKRVSPTLAYYALKSGEAGKTTVNGENVNGPSGSAYATGLSGFELYWSSGVLTADASIYQHWTADAEL
;
A
#
# COMPACT_ATOMS: atom_id res chain seq x y z
N MET A 1 20.12 -77.05 49.73
CA MET A 1 21.59 -76.93 49.75
C MET A 1 21.92 -75.71 50.60
N SER A 2 22.72 -75.88 51.66
CA SER A 2 23.22 -74.74 52.45
C SER A 2 24.08 -73.86 51.53
N GLN A 3 23.70 -72.60 51.31
CA GLN A 3 24.50 -71.69 50.50
C GLN A 3 25.86 -71.47 51.19
N THR A 4 26.96 -71.63 50.46
CA THR A 4 28.32 -71.51 51.01
C THR A 4 28.67 -70.07 51.41
N TYR A 5 28.09 -69.09 50.70
CA TYR A 5 28.24 -67.66 50.98
C TYR A 5 26.87 -67.00 51.00
N TYR A 6 26.60 -66.19 52.02
CA TYR A 6 25.29 -65.59 52.24
C TYR A 6 25.40 -64.34 53.12
N ALA A 7 24.37 -63.50 53.05
CA ALA A 7 24.19 -62.33 53.90
C ALA A 7 22.99 -62.54 54.83
N ILE A 8 23.11 -62.12 56.08
CA ILE A 8 22.02 -62.10 57.05
C ILE A 8 21.92 -60.75 57.75
N LEU A 9 20.72 -60.41 58.23
CA LEU A 9 20.55 -59.31 59.17
C LEU A 9 21.05 -59.72 60.57
N THR A 10 21.68 -58.80 61.26
CA THR A 10 21.98 -58.95 62.69
C THR A 10 20.69 -58.77 63.51
N ALA A 11 20.69 -59.20 64.77
CA ALA A 11 19.57 -58.96 65.67
C ALA A 11 19.24 -57.46 65.82
N ILE A 12 20.26 -56.60 65.78
CA ILE A 12 20.11 -55.14 65.79
C ILE A 12 19.46 -54.66 64.49
N GLY A 13 19.91 -55.17 63.34
CA GLY A 13 19.39 -54.78 62.04
C GLY A 13 17.93 -55.17 61.83
N GLU A 14 17.54 -56.37 62.23
CA GLU A 14 16.13 -56.79 62.17
C GLU A 14 15.23 -55.94 63.07
N ALA A 15 15.67 -55.65 64.30
CA ALA A 15 14.89 -54.82 65.23
C ALA A 15 14.71 -53.40 64.68
N LYS A 16 15.77 -52.79 64.14
CA LYS A 16 15.69 -51.44 63.55
C LYS A 16 14.83 -51.42 62.29
N LEU A 17 14.92 -52.44 61.43
CA LEU A 17 14.11 -52.53 60.22
C LEU A 17 12.62 -52.75 60.54
N ALA A 18 12.31 -53.59 61.53
CA ALA A 18 10.94 -53.80 62.00
C ALA A 18 10.33 -52.52 62.61
N ASN A 19 11.11 -51.79 63.41
CA ASN A 19 10.67 -50.51 63.99
C ASN A 19 10.44 -49.44 62.92
N ALA A 20 11.32 -49.35 61.92
CA ALA A 20 11.17 -48.44 60.79
C ALA A 20 9.85 -48.71 60.03
N ALA A 21 9.57 -49.97 59.72
CA ALA A 21 8.32 -50.38 59.07
C ALA A 21 7.07 -50.09 59.94
N ALA A 22 7.13 -50.34 61.25
CA ALA A 22 6.00 -50.13 62.16
C ALA A 22 5.68 -48.64 62.40
N LEU A 23 6.71 -47.78 62.42
CA LEU A 23 6.58 -46.33 62.67
C LEU A 23 6.49 -45.51 61.38
N ASN A 24 6.47 -46.14 60.21
CA ASN A 24 6.50 -45.48 58.90
C ASN A 24 7.70 -44.52 58.73
N THR A 25 8.84 -44.92 59.28
CA THR A 25 10.13 -44.20 59.15
C THR A 25 11.11 -45.06 58.37
N THR A 26 12.27 -44.50 57.99
CA THR A 26 13.26 -45.21 57.16
C THR A 26 14.57 -45.44 57.91
N LEU A 27 15.12 -46.65 57.79
CA LEU A 27 16.45 -46.99 58.27
C LEU A 27 17.51 -46.51 57.28
N LYS A 28 18.40 -45.64 57.74
CA LYS A 28 19.53 -45.13 56.94
C LYS A 28 20.73 -46.06 57.06
N ILE A 29 21.02 -46.80 55.99
CA ILE A 29 22.26 -47.55 55.87
C ILE A 29 23.30 -46.62 55.25
N ALA A 30 24.41 -46.38 55.96
CA ALA A 30 25.34 -45.31 55.63
C ALA A 30 26.70 -45.84 55.13
N LYS A 31 27.20 -46.93 55.70
CA LYS A 31 28.55 -47.41 55.44
C LYS A 31 28.59 -48.91 55.18
N MET A 32 29.56 -49.35 54.40
CA MET A 32 29.90 -50.75 54.24
C MET A 32 31.36 -50.97 54.60
N ALA A 33 31.62 -52.06 55.30
CA ALA A 33 32.96 -52.46 55.70
C ALA A 33 33.30 -53.85 55.18
N VAL A 34 34.60 -54.11 55.08
CA VAL A 34 35.17 -55.40 54.69
C VAL A 34 36.25 -55.81 55.69
N GLY A 35 36.38 -57.11 55.88
CA GLY A 35 37.37 -57.68 56.78
C GLY A 35 38.03 -58.92 56.22
N ASP A 36 39.16 -59.29 56.83
CA ASP A 36 39.91 -60.50 56.53
C ASP A 36 39.42 -61.73 57.31
N GLY A 37 38.39 -61.53 58.15
CA GLY A 37 37.76 -62.56 58.97
C GLY A 37 38.62 -63.07 60.12
N GLY A 38 39.66 -62.33 60.53
CA GLY A 38 40.62 -62.76 61.55
C GLY A 38 41.54 -63.90 61.07
N GLY A 39 41.79 -63.96 59.75
CA GLY A 39 42.66 -64.97 59.13
C GLY A 39 41.94 -66.17 58.48
N ALA A 40 40.63 -66.34 58.67
CA ALA A 40 39.81 -67.40 58.06
C ALA A 40 38.45 -66.86 57.56
N VAL A 41 37.69 -67.64 56.77
CA VAL A 41 36.34 -67.23 56.35
C VAL A 41 35.39 -67.35 57.56
N PRO A 42 34.79 -66.26 58.05
CA PRO A 42 33.92 -66.32 59.22
C PRO A 42 32.52 -66.82 58.82
N THR A 43 31.82 -67.44 59.76
CA THR A 43 30.40 -67.80 59.61
C THR A 43 29.55 -66.63 60.11
N PRO A 44 28.70 -66.01 59.26
CA PRO A 44 27.82 -64.92 59.69
C PRO A 44 26.85 -65.39 60.77
N THR A 45 26.77 -64.67 61.90
CA THR A 45 25.86 -64.95 63.01
C THR A 45 25.06 -63.73 63.41
N ARG A 46 23.82 -63.95 63.87
CA ARG A 46 22.87 -62.88 64.18
C ARG A 46 23.28 -62.01 65.37
N THR A 47 24.17 -62.50 66.24
CA THR A 47 24.63 -61.79 67.44
C THR A 47 25.84 -60.89 67.19
N GLN A 48 26.37 -60.83 65.96
CA GLN A 48 27.51 -59.97 65.64
C GLN A 48 27.15 -58.50 65.75
N THR A 49 28.04 -57.75 66.41
CA THR A 49 27.98 -56.28 66.52
C THR A 49 29.12 -55.59 65.76
N ALA A 50 30.14 -56.35 65.32
CA ALA A 50 31.24 -55.91 64.49
C ALA A 50 31.78 -57.06 63.62
N LEU A 51 32.55 -56.73 62.58
CA LEU A 51 33.30 -57.70 61.76
C LEU A 51 34.49 -58.26 62.55
N ALA A 52 34.90 -59.50 62.26
CA ALA A 52 35.95 -60.20 63.01
C ALA A 52 37.37 -59.66 62.76
N GLY A 53 37.61 -59.08 61.57
CA GLY A 53 38.89 -58.49 61.18
C GLY A 53 38.73 -57.36 60.18
N GLU A 54 37.94 -56.35 60.54
CA GLU A 54 37.71 -55.17 59.68
C GLU A 54 39.01 -54.45 59.38
N TRP A 55 39.29 -54.21 58.08
CA TRP A 55 40.45 -53.42 57.66
C TRP A 55 40.08 -52.28 56.72
N TYR A 56 38.85 -52.22 56.22
CA TYR A 56 38.39 -51.08 55.42
C TYR A 56 36.89 -50.84 55.58
N ARG A 57 36.52 -49.57 55.74
CA ARG A 57 35.14 -49.09 55.82
C ARG A 57 35.03 -47.76 55.10
N ALA A 58 34.01 -47.63 54.25
CA ALA A 58 33.69 -46.37 53.61
C ALA A 58 32.17 -46.19 53.46
N GLY A 59 31.76 -45.04 52.94
CA GLY A 59 30.39 -44.82 52.53
C GLY A 59 29.97 -45.80 51.43
N LEU A 60 28.67 -46.04 51.33
CA LEU A 60 28.11 -46.84 50.24
C LEU A 60 28.26 -46.13 48.89
N ASN A 61 28.67 -46.88 47.87
CA ASN A 61 28.77 -46.38 46.50
C ASN A 61 27.41 -46.41 45.79
N THR A 62 26.61 -47.45 46.04
CA THR A 62 25.20 -47.55 45.60
C THR A 62 24.37 -48.27 46.67
N LEU A 63 23.10 -47.90 46.80
CA LEU A 63 22.10 -48.61 47.61
C LEU A 63 20.73 -48.55 46.89
N ASN A 64 20.35 -49.63 46.23
CA ASN A 64 19.13 -49.70 45.41
C ASN A 64 18.35 -50.98 45.70
N VAL A 65 17.06 -51.00 45.36
CA VAL A 65 16.24 -52.23 45.33
C VAL A 65 16.54 -52.99 44.04
N ASP A 66 16.62 -54.31 44.11
CA ASP A 66 16.83 -55.14 42.93
C ASP A 66 15.64 -54.99 41.96
N PRO A 67 15.86 -54.56 40.70
CA PRO A 67 14.78 -54.42 39.71
C PRO A 67 14.02 -55.72 39.42
N SER A 68 14.65 -56.88 39.63
CA SER A 68 14.06 -58.21 39.41
C SER A 68 13.43 -58.80 40.68
N ASN A 69 13.73 -58.25 41.86
CA ASN A 69 13.21 -58.73 43.13
C ASN A 69 13.03 -57.59 44.15
N SER A 70 11.78 -57.13 44.31
CA SER A 70 11.43 -56.00 45.17
C SER A 70 11.65 -56.23 46.67
N SER A 71 12.02 -57.44 47.10
CA SER A 71 12.39 -57.77 48.50
C SER A 71 13.90 -57.81 48.75
N GLN A 72 14.72 -57.48 47.75
CA GLN A 72 16.18 -57.46 47.87
C GLN A 72 16.73 -56.04 47.75
N ILE A 73 17.67 -55.71 48.63
CA ILE A 73 18.50 -54.52 48.51
C ILE A 73 19.90 -54.90 48.09
N ILE A 74 20.46 -54.10 47.20
CA ILE A 74 21.82 -54.24 46.69
C ILE A 74 22.62 -53.05 47.21
N ALA A 75 23.63 -53.35 48.01
CA ALA A 75 24.57 -52.38 48.56
C ALA A 75 25.96 -52.62 47.95
N GLU A 76 26.60 -51.57 47.43
CA GLU A 76 27.93 -51.67 46.84
C GLU A 76 28.96 -50.80 47.56
N LEU A 77 30.18 -51.33 47.67
CA LEU A 77 31.36 -50.65 48.18
C LEU A 77 32.46 -50.70 47.12
N VAL A 78 33.15 -49.58 46.94
CA VAL A 78 34.33 -49.49 46.09
C VAL A 78 35.56 -49.31 46.96
N ILE A 79 36.55 -50.21 46.81
CA ILE A 79 37.86 -50.09 47.44
C ILE A 79 38.84 -49.52 46.40
N PRO A 80 39.39 -48.31 46.59
CA PRO A 80 40.29 -47.68 45.64
C PRO A 80 41.64 -48.40 45.57
N GLU A 81 42.43 -48.13 44.54
CA GLU A 81 43.74 -48.74 44.31
C GLU A 81 44.79 -48.43 45.39
N ALA A 82 44.67 -47.27 46.06
CA ALA A 82 45.59 -46.84 47.11
C ALA A 82 45.41 -47.62 48.43
N THR A 83 44.30 -48.34 48.59
CA THR A 83 43.95 -49.08 49.81
C THR A 83 43.86 -50.59 49.51
N GLY A 84 44.60 -51.41 50.26
CA GLY A 84 44.72 -52.85 49.99
C GLY A 84 45.72 -53.54 50.91
N GLY A 85 46.33 -54.62 50.44
CA GLY A 85 47.32 -55.42 51.16
C GLY A 85 46.73 -56.55 52.02
N ASN A 86 45.40 -56.71 52.01
CA ASN A 86 44.66 -57.60 52.91
C ASN A 86 43.67 -58.51 52.16
N TRP A 87 43.28 -59.62 52.79
CA TRP A 87 42.25 -60.52 52.26
C TRP A 87 40.85 -59.97 52.55
N ILE A 88 39.92 -60.18 51.61
CA ILE A 88 38.49 -59.94 51.78
C ILE A 88 37.84 -61.30 52.02
N ARG A 89 37.21 -61.46 53.19
CA ARG A 89 36.49 -62.68 53.57
C ARG A 89 35.13 -62.40 54.19
N GLU A 90 34.89 -61.18 54.68
CA GLU A 90 33.61 -60.75 55.23
C GLU A 90 33.23 -59.33 54.78
N MET A 91 31.93 -59.04 54.81
CA MET A 91 31.36 -57.73 54.52
C MET A 91 30.31 -57.39 55.58
N GLY A 92 30.18 -56.11 55.94
CA GLY A 92 29.19 -55.63 56.90
C GLY A 92 28.54 -54.32 56.48
N LEU A 93 27.24 -54.17 56.70
CA LEU A 93 26.49 -52.92 56.49
C LEU A 93 26.22 -52.22 57.82
N TYR A 94 26.44 -50.92 57.86
CA TYR A 94 26.32 -50.10 59.06
C TYR A 94 25.34 -48.96 58.85
N ASP A 95 24.54 -48.66 59.88
CA ASP A 95 23.66 -47.49 59.88
C ASP A 95 24.41 -46.18 60.19
N SER A 96 23.68 -45.06 60.15
CA SER A 96 24.22 -43.73 60.48
C SER A 96 24.76 -43.62 61.92
N ASP A 97 24.25 -44.44 62.83
CA ASP A 97 24.65 -44.47 64.23
C ASP A 97 25.87 -45.38 64.47
N GLY A 98 26.37 -46.05 63.41
CA GLY A 98 27.53 -46.94 63.45
C GLY A 98 27.24 -48.37 63.93
N ASN A 99 25.98 -48.79 63.99
CA ASN A 99 25.60 -50.15 64.36
C ASN A 99 25.68 -51.10 63.16
N LEU A 100 26.19 -52.32 63.36
CA LEU A 100 26.21 -53.35 62.33
C LEU A 100 24.80 -53.93 62.11
N ILE A 101 24.23 -53.69 60.93
CA ILE A 101 22.85 -54.04 60.54
C ILE A 101 22.80 -55.38 59.79
N ALA A 102 23.79 -55.64 58.94
CA ALA A 102 23.88 -56.89 58.19
C ALA A 102 25.33 -57.35 58.05
N VAL A 103 25.53 -58.65 57.97
CA VAL A 103 26.84 -59.28 57.83
C VAL A 103 26.78 -60.39 56.79
N ALA A 104 27.83 -60.51 55.98
CA ALA A 104 27.96 -61.54 54.95
C ALA A 104 29.38 -62.11 54.96
N ASN A 105 29.48 -63.40 54.63
CA ASN A 105 30.76 -64.02 54.26
C ASN A 105 30.96 -63.96 52.74
N THR A 106 32.22 -63.96 52.31
CA THR A 106 32.59 -63.89 50.90
C THR A 106 33.68 -64.91 50.56
N PRO A 107 33.76 -65.35 49.29
CA PRO A 107 34.90 -66.13 48.83
C PRO A 107 36.21 -65.37 49.10
N PRO A 108 37.25 -66.01 49.69
CA PRO A 108 38.53 -65.36 49.93
C PRO A 108 39.09 -64.74 48.66
N SER A 109 39.27 -63.41 48.69
CA SER A 109 39.84 -62.66 47.57
C SER A 109 40.88 -61.68 48.09
N TYR A 110 42.09 -61.70 47.52
CA TYR A 110 43.14 -60.79 47.92
C TYR A 110 43.05 -59.47 47.16
N LYS A 111 43.05 -58.36 47.89
CA LYS A 111 43.02 -57.01 47.33
C LYS A 111 44.41 -56.37 47.43
N PRO A 112 45.23 -56.39 46.36
CA PRO A 112 46.56 -55.80 46.42
C PRO A 112 46.49 -54.27 46.57
N GLN A 113 47.53 -53.70 47.16
CA GLN A 113 47.75 -52.25 47.24
C GLN A 113 48.68 -51.80 46.10
N LEU A 114 48.53 -50.56 45.63
CA LEU A 114 49.36 -49.99 44.55
C LEU A 114 50.89 -50.17 44.77
N ALA A 115 51.36 -50.10 46.01
CA ALA A 115 52.78 -50.31 46.37
C ALA A 115 53.30 -51.73 46.07
N GLU A 116 52.40 -52.71 45.94
CA GLU A 116 52.71 -54.10 45.60
C GLU A 116 52.77 -54.32 44.07
N GLY A 117 52.72 -53.24 43.28
CA GLY A 117 52.84 -53.26 41.82
C GLY A 117 51.53 -53.55 41.07
N SER A 118 50.40 -53.66 41.77
CA SER A 118 49.07 -53.89 41.17
C SER A 118 48.00 -53.02 41.83
N GLY A 119 47.85 -51.78 41.36
CA GLY A 119 46.76 -50.88 41.74
C GLY A 119 45.42 -51.31 41.13
N ARG A 120 44.70 -52.19 41.82
CA ARG A 120 43.37 -52.64 41.39
C ARG A 120 42.31 -51.87 42.17
N THR A 121 41.29 -51.32 41.52
CA THR A 121 40.06 -50.89 42.18
C THR A 121 39.11 -52.07 42.25
N GLN A 122 38.52 -52.35 43.41
CA GLN A 122 37.64 -53.51 43.61
C GLN A 122 36.26 -53.05 44.03
N VAL A 123 35.24 -53.43 43.25
CA VAL A 123 33.83 -53.26 43.62
C VAL A 123 33.34 -54.52 44.30
N LEU A 124 32.68 -54.36 45.44
CA LEU A 124 32.06 -55.43 46.22
C LEU A 124 30.58 -55.13 46.34
N ARG A 125 29.77 -56.19 46.19
CA ARG A 125 28.31 -56.10 46.22
C ARG A 125 27.78 -57.04 47.30
N MET A 126 27.00 -56.51 48.23
CA MET A 126 26.18 -57.30 49.15
C MET A 126 24.73 -57.24 48.67
N ILE A 127 24.13 -58.41 48.44
CA ILE A 127 22.70 -58.55 48.19
C ILE A 127 22.06 -59.05 49.47
N LEU A 128 21.11 -58.30 50.01
CA LEU A 128 20.45 -58.60 51.27
C LEU A 128 18.93 -58.68 51.06
N VAL A 129 18.32 -59.75 51.56
CA VAL A 129 16.87 -59.90 51.59
C VAL A 129 16.33 -59.21 52.84
N VAL A 130 15.33 -58.35 52.66
CA VAL A 130 14.68 -57.59 53.74
C VAL A 130 13.17 -57.82 53.75
N SER A 131 12.54 -57.71 54.92
CA SER A 131 11.09 -57.90 55.07
C SER A 131 10.26 -56.74 54.49
N SER A 132 10.86 -55.54 54.33
CA SER A 132 10.26 -54.39 53.66
C SER A 132 11.35 -53.48 53.11
N THR A 133 11.38 -53.26 51.80
CA THR A 133 12.31 -52.34 51.14
C THR A 133 11.91 -50.87 51.32
N ASN A 134 10.62 -50.58 51.54
CA ASN A 134 10.12 -49.22 51.83
C ASN A 134 10.62 -48.68 53.18
N ALA A 135 11.01 -49.56 54.11
CA ALA A 135 11.54 -49.20 55.42
C ALA A 135 13.05 -48.85 55.38
N VAL A 136 13.68 -48.84 54.20
CA VAL A 136 15.09 -48.49 54.00
C VAL A 136 15.20 -47.19 53.21
N GLU A 137 16.03 -46.25 53.67
CA GLU A 137 16.27 -45.00 52.94
C GLU A 137 17.27 -45.24 51.80
N LEU A 138 16.81 -45.16 50.55
CA LEU A 138 17.63 -45.31 49.34
C LEU A 138 18.35 -44.01 48.96
N LYS A 139 18.97 -43.35 49.94
CA LYS A 139 19.78 -42.14 49.72
C LYS A 139 21.16 -42.35 50.33
N ILE A 140 22.18 -42.19 49.50
CA ILE A 140 23.59 -42.17 49.91
C ILE A 140 24.11 -40.72 49.90
N ASP A 141 25.11 -40.46 50.76
CA ASP A 141 25.82 -39.18 50.82
C ASP A 141 26.80 -39.07 49.63
N PRO A 142 26.64 -38.08 48.74
CA PRO A 142 27.40 -38.00 47.49
C PRO A 142 28.87 -37.57 47.64
N SER A 143 29.36 -37.34 48.87
CA SER A 143 30.71 -36.78 49.09
C SER A 143 31.89 -37.75 48.87
N VAL A 144 31.66 -39.06 48.68
CA VAL A 144 32.75 -40.08 48.57
C VAL A 144 32.51 -41.16 47.48
N ILE A 145 31.73 -40.87 46.44
CA ILE A 145 31.31 -41.90 45.46
C ILE A 145 32.18 -41.87 44.20
N LEU A 146 32.61 -43.05 43.75
CA LEU A 146 33.17 -43.28 42.40
C LEU A 146 32.02 -43.70 41.48
N ALA A 147 31.69 -42.87 40.48
CA ALA A 147 30.63 -43.19 39.53
C ALA A 147 31.00 -44.44 38.71
N THR A 148 30.17 -45.48 38.75
CA THR A 148 30.37 -46.66 37.89
C THR A 148 30.13 -46.25 36.44
N ARG A 149 30.83 -46.88 35.48
CA ARG A 149 30.65 -46.56 34.06
C ARG A 149 29.18 -46.68 33.62
N GLN A 150 28.48 -47.73 34.05
CA GLN A 150 27.06 -47.92 33.76
C GLN A 150 26.20 -46.78 34.32
N TYR A 151 26.44 -46.34 35.56
CA TYR A 151 25.70 -45.21 36.13
C TYR A 151 25.94 -43.93 35.33
N VAL A 152 27.18 -43.69 34.90
CA VAL A 152 27.51 -42.53 34.06
C VAL A 152 26.82 -42.63 32.70
N ASP A 153 26.87 -43.80 32.05
CA ASP A 153 26.22 -44.04 30.76
C ASP A 153 24.69 -43.84 30.86
N ASP A 154 24.04 -44.40 31.89
CA ASP A 154 22.59 -44.24 32.12
C ASP A 154 22.22 -42.79 32.46
N ALA A 155 23.01 -42.11 33.32
CA ALA A 155 22.79 -40.72 33.67
C ALA A 155 22.96 -39.78 32.46
N ILE A 156 23.94 -40.06 31.60
CA ILE A 156 24.12 -39.34 30.32
C ILE A 156 22.92 -39.59 29.41
N THR A 157 22.47 -40.84 29.25
CA THR A 157 21.30 -41.16 28.43
C THR A 157 20.05 -40.43 28.92
N VAL A 158 19.77 -40.44 30.23
CA VAL A 158 18.63 -39.71 30.81
C VAL A 158 18.79 -38.20 30.61
N ALA A 159 19.99 -37.65 30.81
CA ALA A 159 20.24 -36.22 30.63
C ALA A 159 20.05 -35.79 29.16
N VAL A 160 20.55 -36.60 28.21
CA VAL A 160 20.41 -36.36 26.77
C VAL A 160 18.95 -36.48 26.33
N ASN A 161 18.21 -37.48 26.79
CA ASN A 161 16.80 -37.66 26.47
C ASN A 161 15.92 -36.53 27.03
N ARG A 162 16.38 -35.79 28.04
CA ARG A 162 15.67 -34.63 28.62
C ARG A 162 16.03 -33.31 27.94
N LEU A 163 16.94 -33.30 26.98
CA LEU A 163 17.19 -32.11 26.17
C LEU A 163 15.96 -31.80 25.33
N ASP A 164 15.67 -30.51 25.19
CA ASP A 164 14.59 -30.05 24.32
C ASP A 164 14.88 -30.34 22.85
N PHE A 165 16.15 -30.44 22.44
CA PHE A 165 16.49 -30.79 21.05
C PHE A 165 16.53 -32.31 20.87
N LYS A 166 15.60 -32.86 20.11
CA LYS A 166 15.42 -34.31 19.91
C LYS A 166 16.15 -34.83 18.68
N GLN A 167 16.32 -36.16 18.64
CA GLN A 167 16.80 -36.83 17.44
C GLN A 167 15.81 -36.63 16.29
N SER A 168 16.35 -36.55 15.07
CA SER A 168 15.56 -36.33 13.86
C SER A 168 14.48 -37.39 13.67
N VAL A 169 13.43 -36.99 12.95
CA VAL A 169 12.42 -37.91 12.44
C VAL A 169 12.54 -38.00 10.93
N ARG A 170 12.17 -39.17 10.39
CA ARG A 170 12.17 -39.42 8.96
C ARG A 170 11.20 -38.49 8.24
N VAL A 171 9.99 -38.36 8.78
CA VAL A 171 8.90 -37.51 8.24
C VAL A 171 8.02 -36.96 9.36
N ALA A 172 7.23 -35.94 9.04
CA ALA A 172 6.13 -35.46 9.88
C ALA A 172 4.77 -35.74 9.22
N SER A 173 3.75 -36.05 10.02
CA SER A 173 2.39 -36.31 9.52
C SER A 173 1.82 -35.08 8.80
N THR A 174 1.04 -35.27 7.73
CA THR A 174 0.23 -34.23 7.07
C THR A 174 -1.26 -34.37 7.38
N SER A 175 -1.69 -35.51 7.91
CA SER A 175 -3.06 -35.85 8.29
C SER A 175 -3.08 -36.82 9.47
N ASN A 176 -4.27 -37.19 9.95
CA ASN A 176 -4.42 -38.25 10.95
C ASN A 176 -3.83 -39.57 10.43
N LEU A 177 -3.05 -40.26 11.27
CA LEU A 177 -2.38 -41.52 10.94
C LEU A 177 -2.94 -42.67 11.78
N THR A 178 -2.92 -43.89 11.25
CA THR A 178 -3.06 -45.09 12.07
C THR A 178 -1.71 -45.36 12.74
N LEU A 179 -1.61 -45.39 14.06
CA LEU A 179 -0.34 -45.62 14.76
C LEU A 179 0.03 -47.12 14.82
N SER A 180 0.03 -47.79 13.68
CA SER A 180 0.35 -49.21 13.52
C SER A 180 0.72 -49.53 12.08
N GLY A 181 1.62 -50.49 11.88
CA GLY A 181 2.05 -50.96 10.56
C GLY A 181 2.87 -49.94 9.76
N THR A 182 3.49 -50.38 8.67
CA THR A 182 4.22 -49.49 7.74
C THR A 182 3.25 -48.74 6.85
N GLN A 183 3.50 -47.44 6.63
CA GLN A 183 2.63 -46.56 5.86
C GLN A 183 3.45 -45.59 5.01
N THR A 184 2.82 -44.97 4.02
CA THR A 184 3.41 -43.81 3.32
C THR A 184 2.93 -42.54 3.98
N VAL A 185 3.86 -41.70 4.45
CA VAL A 185 3.57 -40.44 5.13
C VAL A 185 4.35 -39.34 4.43
N ASP A 186 3.66 -38.24 4.07
CA ASP A 186 4.25 -37.10 3.35
C ASP A 186 5.02 -37.51 2.07
N GLY A 187 4.51 -38.51 1.35
CA GLY A 187 5.12 -39.04 0.13
C GLY A 187 6.29 -40.01 0.33
N VAL A 188 6.69 -40.32 1.57
CA VAL A 188 7.78 -41.26 1.89
C VAL A 188 7.21 -42.56 2.42
N ALA A 189 7.58 -43.70 1.82
CA ALA A 189 7.23 -45.02 2.32
C ALA A 189 8.11 -45.38 3.53
N LEU A 190 7.48 -45.61 4.69
CA LEU A 190 8.18 -45.83 5.95
C LEU A 190 8.52 -47.30 6.21
N ALA A 191 9.69 -47.53 6.79
CA ALA A 191 10.15 -48.83 7.25
C ALA A 191 10.10 -48.96 8.79
N VAL A 192 10.03 -50.19 9.29
CA VAL A 192 10.09 -50.47 10.73
C VAL A 192 11.40 -49.92 11.32
N GLY A 193 11.30 -49.24 12.47
CA GLY A 193 12.41 -48.59 13.15
C GLY A 193 12.61 -47.12 12.78
N GLU A 194 11.96 -46.61 11.72
CA GLU A 194 12.03 -45.18 11.39
C GLU A 194 11.21 -44.34 12.36
N ARG A 195 11.64 -43.09 12.59
CA ARG A 195 10.99 -42.16 13.51
C ARG A 195 10.03 -41.25 12.77
N VAL A 196 8.89 -40.92 13.36
CA VAL A 196 7.85 -40.05 12.76
C VAL A 196 7.40 -39.01 13.77
N LEU A 197 7.35 -37.74 13.36
CA LEU A 197 6.62 -36.72 14.10
C LEU A 197 5.13 -36.83 13.76
N VAL A 198 4.35 -37.31 14.72
CA VAL A 198 2.89 -37.38 14.63
C VAL A 198 2.31 -36.10 15.23
N LYS A 199 1.77 -35.22 14.39
CA LYS A 199 1.28 -33.89 14.81
C LYS A 199 -0.17 -33.59 14.41
N ASN A 200 -0.81 -34.48 13.65
CA ASN A 200 -2.14 -34.29 13.07
C ASN A 200 -3.17 -35.34 13.53
N GLN A 201 -3.01 -35.92 14.72
CA GLN A 201 -4.03 -36.84 15.26
C GLN A 201 -5.33 -36.12 15.58
N SER A 202 -6.46 -36.79 15.36
CA SER A 202 -7.79 -36.30 15.75
C SER A 202 -7.91 -36.12 17.27
N ASN A 203 -7.19 -36.92 18.06
CA ASN A 203 -6.97 -36.68 19.48
C ASN A 203 -5.55 -36.11 19.68
N PRO A 204 -5.40 -34.80 19.97
CA PRO A 204 -4.08 -34.18 20.07
C PRO A 204 -3.19 -34.71 21.19
N ALA A 205 -3.73 -35.39 22.21
CA ALA A 205 -2.93 -36.05 23.25
C ALA A 205 -2.12 -37.25 22.71
N GLN A 206 -2.50 -37.77 21.53
CA GLN A 206 -1.78 -38.82 20.82
C GLN A 206 -0.68 -38.30 19.89
N ASN A 207 -0.56 -36.97 19.70
CA ASN A 207 0.58 -36.40 18.98
C ASN A 207 1.90 -36.68 19.74
N GLY A 208 3.04 -36.55 19.06
CA GLY A 208 4.38 -36.73 19.59
C GLY A 208 5.30 -37.50 18.65
N LEU A 209 6.44 -37.96 19.17
CA LEU A 209 7.44 -38.70 18.41
C LEU A 209 7.22 -40.20 18.55
N TYR A 210 7.16 -40.92 17.44
CA TYR A 210 6.89 -42.35 17.40
C TYR A 210 7.93 -43.10 16.57
N VAL A 211 8.10 -44.39 16.85
CA VAL A 211 8.90 -45.31 16.03
C VAL A 211 7.96 -46.24 15.28
N VAL A 212 8.16 -46.36 13.97
CA VAL A 212 7.36 -47.22 13.09
C VAL A 212 7.57 -48.68 13.49
N ALA A 213 6.48 -49.40 13.69
CA ALA A 213 6.48 -50.82 14.02
C ALA A 213 5.48 -51.59 13.14
N SER A 214 5.64 -52.91 13.05
CA SER A 214 4.68 -53.79 12.37
C SER A 214 3.35 -53.87 13.11
N GLY A 215 3.38 -53.78 14.44
CA GLY A 215 2.21 -53.56 15.31
C GLY A 215 2.08 -52.09 15.70
N THR A 216 1.51 -51.84 16.88
CA THR A 216 1.36 -50.49 17.44
C THR A 216 2.70 -49.75 17.50
N TRP A 217 2.74 -48.52 17.01
CA TRP A 217 3.92 -47.68 17.08
C TRP A 217 4.17 -47.22 18.53
N PRO A 218 5.30 -47.56 19.16
CA PRO A 218 5.66 -46.99 20.45
C PRO A 218 6.10 -45.52 20.29
N ARG A 219 5.99 -44.75 21.37
CA ARG A 219 6.67 -43.44 21.44
C ARG A 219 8.17 -43.64 21.36
N ALA A 220 8.87 -42.66 20.82
CA ALA A 220 10.32 -42.71 20.71
C ALA A 220 10.98 -42.57 22.09
N GLY A 221 12.08 -43.27 22.34
CA GLY A 221 12.69 -43.38 23.68
C GLY A 221 13.31 -42.09 24.25
N ASP A 222 13.35 -41.01 23.48
CA ASP A 222 13.72 -39.65 23.91
C ASP A 222 12.50 -38.73 24.09
N ALA A 223 11.29 -39.30 24.03
CA ALA A 223 10.00 -38.63 24.15
C ALA A 223 8.89 -39.60 24.63
N ASP A 224 9.23 -40.59 25.48
CA ASP A 224 8.29 -41.59 26.00
C ASP A 224 7.91 -41.36 27.46
N ALA A 225 8.56 -40.41 28.15
CA ALA A 225 8.24 -39.98 29.49
C ALA A 225 7.86 -38.49 29.60
N ASN A 226 7.04 -38.13 30.60
CA ASN A 226 6.59 -36.76 30.85
C ASN A 226 7.74 -35.75 30.99
N LEU A 227 8.86 -36.17 31.60
CA LEU A 227 10.02 -35.31 31.84
C LEU A 227 10.88 -35.09 30.61
N GLU A 228 10.66 -35.85 29.54
CA GLU A 228 11.39 -35.74 28.27
C GLU A 228 10.62 -34.87 27.27
N VAL A 229 9.34 -34.62 27.50
CA VAL A 229 8.46 -33.83 26.62
C VAL A 229 8.08 -32.54 27.34
N THR A 230 8.94 -31.54 27.19
CA THR A 230 8.80 -30.22 27.78
C THR A 230 8.32 -29.18 26.77
N PRO A 231 7.58 -28.15 27.21
CA PRO A 231 7.24 -27.01 26.35
C PRO A 231 8.50 -26.44 25.69
N GLY A 232 8.47 -26.30 24.37
CA GLY A 232 9.59 -25.76 23.61
C GLY A 232 10.53 -26.81 23.00
N LEU A 233 10.32 -28.11 23.25
CA LEU A 233 11.01 -29.22 22.58
C LEU A 233 11.05 -29.01 21.06
N LEU A 234 12.23 -29.17 20.46
CA LEU A 234 12.52 -29.04 19.03
C LEU A 234 12.88 -30.39 18.39
N VAL A 235 12.39 -30.64 17.18
CA VAL A 235 12.69 -31.87 16.42
C VAL A 235 12.87 -31.58 14.93
N PRO A 236 14.02 -31.96 14.32
CA PRO A 236 14.23 -31.83 12.88
C PRO A 236 13.56 -32.98 12.11
N VAL A 237 13.09 -32.69 10.89
CA VAL A 237 12.45 -33.60 9.95
C VAL A 237 13.33 -33.73 8.71
N GLU A 238 13.67 -34.96 8.34
CA GLU A 238 14.64 -35.25 7.28
C GLU A 238 14.05 -35.22 5.87
N ALA A 239 12.83 -35.74 5.70
CA ALA A 239 12.23 -35.94 4.39
C ALA A 239 10.72 -35.72 4.41
N GLY A 240 10.13 -35.63 3.22
CA GLY A 240 8.71 -35.40 3.02
C GLY A 240 8.47 -34.34 1.94
N ALA A 241 7.36 -34.46 1.22
CA ALA A 241 7.00 -33.50 0.18
C ALA A 241 6.59 -32.13 0.76
N VAL A 242 5.96 -32.12 1.94
CA VAL A 242 5.43 -30.91 2.58
C VAL A 242 6.29 -30.45 3.75
N ASN A 243 6.75 -31.38 4.61
CA ASN A 243 7.44 -31.07 5.86
C ASN A 243 8.91 -31.51 5.87
N GLY A 244 9.48 -31.93 4.73
CA GLY A 244 10.91 -32.25 4.63
C GLY A 244 11.81 -31.05 4.97
N ASP A 245 13.04 -31.33 5.40
CA ASP A 245 14.06 -30.33 5.73
C ASP A 245 13.59 -29.22 6.71
N SER A 246 12.76 -29.59 7.69
CA SER A 246 12.14 -28.64 8.62
C SER A 246 12.45 -28.92 10.09
N LEU A 247 12.24 -27.92 10.95
CA LEU A 247 12.40 -27.99 12.40
C LEU A 247 11.06 -27.68 13.05
N TRP A 248 10.58 -28.53 13.96
CA TRP A 248 9.28 -28.40 14.63
C TRP A 248 9.44 -28.21 16.12
N GLN A 249 8.58 -27.39 16.71
CA GLN A 249 8.56 -27.10 18.14
C GLN A 249 7.24 -27.54 18.78
N LEU A 250 7.30 -28.11 19.98
CA LEU A 250 6.13 -28.28 20.84
C LEU A 250 5.77 -26.92 21.48
N THR A 251 4.57 -26.41 21.18
CA THR A 251 4.09 -25.09 21.66
C THR A 251 3.03 -25.19 22.76
N THR A 252 2.70 -26.41 23.22
CA THR A 252 1.84 -26.59 24.39
C THR A 252 2.54 -26.03 25.63
N ASP A 253 1.93 -25.02 26.26
CA ASP A 253 2.44 -24.41 27.49
C ASP A 253 2.09 -25.23 28.75
N GLY A 254 2.97 -25.15 29.77
CA GLY A 254 2.74 -25.74 31.08
C GLY A 254 3.20 -27.20 31.23
N ALA A 255 2.82 -27.83 32.34
CA ALA A 255 3.23 -29.20 32.64
C ALA A 255 2.55 -30.22 31.70
N ILE A 256 3.35 -31.12 31.12
CA ILE A 256 2.90 -32.13 30.15
C ILE A 256 2.76 -33.50 30.82
N THR A 257 1.58 -34.11 30.65
CA THR A 257 1.31 -35.52 30.98
C THR A 257 1.00 -36.28 29.69
N LEU A 258 1.87 -37.19 29.27
CA LEU A 258 1.72 -37.93 28.02
C LEU A 258 0.43 -38.76 28.00
N GLY A 259 -0.24 -38.76 26.84
CA GLY A 259 -1.53 -39.44 26.64
C GLY A 259 -2.74 -38.70 27.23
N THR A 260 -2.52 -37.63 27.99
CA THR A 260 -3.61 -36.80 28.56
C THR A 260 -3.56 -35.36 28.04
N THR A 261 -2.40 -34.70 28.14
CA THR A 261 -2.24 -33.31 27.69
C THR A 261 -2.22 -33.24 26.16
N PRO A 262 -3.05 -32.40 25.52
CA PRO A 262 -2.96 -32.10 24.09
C PRO A 262 -1.57 -31.59 23.67
N LEU A 263 -0.93 -32.24 22.70
CA LEU A 263 0.39 -31.83 22.21
C LEU A 263 0.27 -31.12 20.86
N ALA A 264 0.52 -29.81 20.87
CA ALA A 264 0.48 -28.94 19.69
C ALA A 264 1.89 -28.70 19.17
N PHE A 265 2.15 -29.11 17.93
CA PHE A 265 3.43 -28.89 17.27
C PHE A 265 3.30 -27.85 16.17
N GLU A 266 4.29 -26.98 16.11
CA GLU A 266 4.37 -25.92 15.11
C GLU A 266 5.77 -25.86 14.53
N MET A 267 5.86 -25.71 13.21
CA MET A 267 7.15 -25.60 12.56
C MET A 267 7.85 -24.31 12.99
N ALA A 268 9.11 -24.40 13.40
CA ALA A 268 9.98 -23.33 13.85
C ALA A 268 10.90 -22.83 12.73
N ALA A 269 11.36 -23.71 11.85
CA ALA A 269 12.18 -23.38 10.67
C ALA A 269 11.97 -24.45 9.57
N GLY A 270 12.33 -24.15 8.32
CA GLY A 270 12.18 -25.09 7.20
C GLY A 270 11.47 -24.49 5.99
N PRO A 271 11.39 -25.25 4.88
CA PRO A 271 10.72 -24.81 3.66
C PRO A 271 9.22 -24.64 3.92
N THR A 272 8.69 -23.51 3.48
CA THR A 272 7.29 -23.11 3.68
C THR A 272 6.62 -22.72 2.36
N ASP A 273 7.41 -22.37 1.35
CA ASP A 273 6.99 -22.13 -0.03
C ASP A 273 8.19 -22.32 -0.97
N SER A 274 7.95 -22.33 -2.28
CA SER A 274 8.98 -22.42 -3.31
C SER A 274 9.91 -21.20 -3.28
N ALA A 275 11.22 -21.42 -3.43
CA ALA A 275 12.18 -20.33 -3.54
C ALA A 275 11.85 -19.44 -4.76
N GLY A 276 11.76 -18.13 -4.53
CA GLY A 276 11.40 -17.18 -5.58
C GLY A 276 11.41 -15.73 -5.11
N THR A 277 11.31 -14.81 -6.05
CA THR A 277 11.05 -13.39 -5.74
C THR A 277 9.55 -13.21 -5.59
N PHE A 278 9.12 -12.65 -4.45
CA PHE A 278 7.71 -12.35 -4.18
C PHE A 278 7.55 -10.87 -3.86
N ARG A 279 6.49 -10.25 -4.38
CA ARG A 279 6.15 -8.84 -4.12
C ARG A 279 5.24 -8.68 -2.90
N SER A 280 4.56 -9.74 -2.48
CA SER A 280 3.81 -9.83 -1.22
C SER A 280 3.99 -11.23 -0.64
N VAL A 281 4.11 -11.31 0.68
CA VAL A 281 4.26 -12.58 1.42
C VAL A 281 3.19 -12.70 2.49
N THR A 282 2.60 -13.89 2.59
CA THR A 282 1.81 -14.29 3.74
C THR A 282 2.74 -14.93 4.75
N VAL A 283 2.69 -14.47 5.99
CA VAL A 283 3.46 -15.05 7.09
C VAL A 283 2.55 -15.78 8.08
N ASP A 284 3.06 -16.84 8.69
CA ASP A 284 2.39 -17.47 9.83
C ASP A 284 2.54 -16.63 11.11
N ARG A 285 1.94 -17.10 12.22
CA ARG A 285 2.02 -16.44 13.54
C ARG A 285 3.46 -16.21 14.01
N ARG A 286 4.45 -16.94 13.48
CA ARG A 286 5.86 -16.86 13.85
C ARG A 286 6.67 -15.99 12.87
N GLY A 287 6.00 -15.34 11.92
CA GLY A 287 6.64 -14.46 10.93
C GLY A 287 7.32 -15.20 9.77
N ARG A 288 7.11 -16.52 9.61
CA ARG A 288 7.71 -17.29 8.52
C ARG A 288 6.83 -17.20 7.29
N VAL A 289 7.44 -17.01 6.12
CA VAL A 289 6.72 -16.86 4.85
C VAL A 289 6.07 -18.17 4.44
N VAL A 290 4.75 -18.31 4.59
CA VAL A 290 3.97 -19.52 4.23
C VAL A 290 3.28 -19.44 2.88
N GLY A 291 3.46 -18.32 2.18
CA GLY A 291 2.94 -18.11 0.85
C GLY A 291 3.52 -16.84 0.26
N GLY A 292 3.83 -16.86 -1.02
CA GLY A 292 4.28 -15.70 -1.78
C GLY A 292 3.39 -15.43 -2.97
N THR A 293 3.07 -14.17 -3.21
CA THR A 293 2.42 -13.74 -4.45
C THR A 293 3.23 -12.64 -5.12
N ASN A 294 3.10 -12.54 -6.44
CA ASN A 294 3.59 -11.42 -7.23
C ASN A 294 2.41 -10.67 -7.83
N PRO A 295 1.64 -9.92 -7.01
CA PRO A 295 0.50 -9.19 -7.53
C PRO A 295 0.94 -8.23 -8.62
N SER A 296 0.21 -8.22 -9.73
CA SER A 296 0.31 -7.18 -10.76
C SER A 296 -0.85 -6.18 -10.68
N THR A 297 -1.77 -6.36 -9.72
CA THR A 297 -2.99 -5.55 -9.54
C THR A 297 -3.04 -4.95 -8.14
N ILE A 298 -3.63 -3.74 -8.03
CA ILE A 298 -3.78 -3.00 -6.76
C ILE A 298 -4.50 -3.85 -5.70
N ALA A 299 -5.57 -4.55 -6.08
CA ALA A 299 -6.31 -5.45 -5.18
C ALA A 299 -5.43 -6.60 -4.66
N GLY A 300 -4.55 -7.16 -5.48
CA GLY A 300 -3.63 -8.21 -5.05
C GLY A 300 -2.54 -7.71 -4.09
N TYR A 301 -2.25 -6.40 -4.07
CA TYR A 301 -1.40 -5.78 -3.04
C TYR A 301 -2.15 -5.48 -1.73
N GLY A 302 -3.45 -5.72 -1.63
CA GLY A 302 -4.25 -5.40 -0.44
C GLY A 302 -4.40 -3.90 -0.17
N ILE A 303 -4.09 -3.06 -1.16
CA ILE A 303 -4.20 -1.60 -1.07
C ILE A 303 -5.68 -1.23 -1.33
N SER A 304 -6.41 -0.85 -0.28
CA SER A 304 -7.84 -0.53 -0.33
C SER A 304 -8.15 0.96 -0.51
N ASP A 305 -7.17 1.83 -0.26
CA ASP A 305 -7.25 3.29 -0.31
C ASP A 305 -6.34 3.90 -1.39
N GLY A 306 -5.53 3.08 -2.07
CA GLY A 306 -4.93 3.46 -3.34
C GLY A 306 -6.01 3.75 -4.37
N PRO A 307 -5.72 4.48 -5.46
CA PRO A 307 -6.71 4.89 -6.48
C PRO A 307 -7.31 3.72 -7.31
N GLY A 308 -7.39 2.51 -6.75
CA GLY A 308 -7.96 1.30 -7.33
C GLY A 308 -9.22 0.81 -6.65
N ALA A 309 -10.25 1.65 -6.53
CA ALA A 309 -11.64 1.21 -6.32
C ALA A 309 -12.67 2.14 -6.99
N PHE A 310 -12.27 2.80 -8.08
CA PHE A 310 -13.17 3.26 -9.14
C PHE A 310 -12.70 2.72 -10.49
N GLY A 311 -12.21 1.47 -10.48
CA GLY A 311 -11.69 0.74 -11.64
C GLY A 311 -12.54 -0.49 -11.89
N ILE A 312 -13.19 -0.49 -13.04
CA ILE A 312 -13.98 -1.60 -13.61
C ILE A 312 -13.07 -2.83 -13.73
N GLY A 313 -13.34 -3.90 -12.98
CA GLY A 313 -12.64 -5.17 -13.22
C GLY A 313 -12.56 -6.11 -12.03
N ASN A 314 -13.66 -6.81 -11.72
CA ASN A 314 -13.55 -8.22 -11.38
C ASN A 314 -14.58 -9.02 -12.21
N ARG A 315 -14.11 -10.11 -12.83
CA ARG A 315 -14.74 -10.76 -13.99
C ARG A 315 -15.87 -11.75 -13.66
N GLN A 316 -16.26 -11.84 -12.39
CA GLN A 316 -17.41 -12.61 -11.87
C GLN A 316 -18.03 -11.69 -10.80
N ASP A 317 -18.98 -10.80 -11.12
CA ASP A 317 -20.42 -11.05 -10.98
C ASP A 317 -21.24 -9.90 -11.60
N TRP A 318 -21.21 -9.76 -12.93
CA TRP A 318 -22.21 -8.92 -13.63
C TRP A 318 -23.22 -9.76 -14.43
N ARG A 319 -23.07 -11.09 -14.44
CA ARG A 319 -23.92 -12.02 -15.21
C ARG A 319 -25.20 -12.44 -14.47
N THR A 320 -25.30 -12.24 -13.16
CA THR A 320 -26.45 -12.70 -12.34
C THR A 320 -27.15 -11.57 -11.59
N ALA A 321 -26.52 -10.40 -11.44
CA ALA A 321 -27.26 -9.20 -11.08
C ALA A 321 -27.93 -8.68 -12.36
N LEU A 322 -29.13 -9.18 -12.65
CA LEU A 322 -30.14 -8.32 -13.26
C LEU A 322 -30.16 -7.09 -12.36
N LEU A 323 -29.65 -5.95 -12.86
CA LEU A 323 -30.02 -4.65 -12.29
C LEU A 323 -31.50 -4.52 -12.58
N ASP A 324 -32.31 -5.12 -11.72
CA ASP A 324 -33.73 -4.85 -11.59
C ASP A 324 -33.83 -3.42 -11.05
N ILE A 325 -33.65 -2.45 -11.94
CA ILE A 325 -33.91 -1.04 -11.68
C ILE A 325 -35.44 -0.89 -11.78
N THR A 326 -36.14 -1.46 -10.80
CA THR A 326 -37.54 -1.14 -10.50
C THR A 326 -37.64 -0.07 -9.41
N ALA A 327 -36.53 0.27 -8.75
CA ALA A 327 -36.42 1.45 -7.90
C ALA A 327 -35.42 2.43 -8.52
N ALA A 328 -35.88 3.65 -8.82
CA ALA A 328 -35.06 4.73 -9.34
C ALA A 328 -33.80 4.94 -8.46
N PRO A 329 -32.59 4.94 -9.03
CA PRO A 329 -31.41 5.27 -8.27
C PRO A 329 -31.50 6.74 -7.84
N GLN A 330 -31.50 6.98 -6.53
CA GLN A 330 -31.27 8.29 -5.96
C GLN A 330 -29.79 8.64 -6.20
N THR A 331 -29.56 9.44 -7.23
CA THR A 331 -28.41 10.33 -7.45
C THR A 331 -27.00 9.72 -7.53
N PHE A 332 -26.49 9.60 -8.77
CA PHE A 332 -25.06 9.68 -9.07
C PHE A 332 -24.70 11.14 -9.39
N TYR A 333 -23.90 11.78 -8.54
CA TYR A 333 -23.32 13.10 -8.81
C TYR A 333 -21.87 12.94 -9.29
N GLY A 334 -21.57 13.35 -10.53
CA GLY A 334 -20.19 13.45 -11.02
C GLY A 334 -20.02 13.24 -12.53
N GLN A 335 -19.03 13.94 -13.12
CA GLN A 335 -18.54 13.64 -14.47
C GLN A 335 -17.54 12.48 -14.38
N GLY A 336 -17.95 11.29 -14.83
CA GLY A 336 -17.10 10.09 -14.84
C GLY A 336 -16.77 9.65 -16.27
N THR A 337 -15.48 9.42 -16.54
CA THR A 337 -14.99 8.79 -17.78
C THR A 337 -14.99 7.28 -17.58
N ILE A 338 -15.84 6.55 -18.30
CA ILE A 338 -15.80 5.07 -18.33
C ILE A 338 -14.75 4.65 -19.36
N HIS A 339 -13.58 4.17 -18.92
CA HIS A 339 -12.56 3.58 -19.78
C HIS A 339 -12.84 2.09 -19.94
N GLY A 340 -13.26 1.66 -21.13
CA GLY A 340 -13.35 0.25 -21.50
C GLY A 340 -12.35 -0.11 -22.59
N ILE A 341 -11.52 -1.14 -22.37
CA ILE A 341 -10.76 -1.80 -23.44
C ILE A 341 -11.62 -2.97 -23.92
N ALA A 342 -12.20 -2.87 -25.12
CA ALA A 342 -12.97 -3.95 -25.71
C ALA A 342 -12.14 -4.66 -26.79
N ASN A 343 -11.90 -5.95 -26.62
CA ASN A 343 -11.32 -6.79 -27.66
C ASN A 343 -12.41 -7.16 -28.67
N GLY A 344 -12.16 -6.89 -29.95
CA GLY A 344 -13.05 -7.21 -31.04
C GLY A 344 -13.09 -8.71 -31.31
N ALA A 345 -14.14 -9.38 -30.86
CA ALA A 345 -14.64 -10.60 -31.51
C ALA A 345 -16.06 -10.93 -31.04
N THR A 346 -17.00 -10.86 -31.99
CA THR A 346 -18.26 -11.63 -32.11
C THR A 346 -19.29 -11.54 -30.96
N ASP A 347 -20.30 -10.70 -31.22
CA ASP A 347 -21.74 -10.75 -30.86
C ASP A 347 -22.25 -10.42 -29.44
N GLY A 348 -23.08 -9.35 -29.39
CA GLY A 348 -24.11 -9.08 -28.36
C GLY A 348 -24.42 -7.58 -28.14
N PRO A 349 -25.70 -7.12 -28.13
CA PRO A 349 -26.13 -5.71 -28.29
C PRO A 349 -25.93 -4.80 -27.06
N ARG A 350 -24.88 -5.02 -26.27
CA ARG A 350 -24.55 -4.21 -25.07
C ARG A 350 -23.09 -3.77 -24.99
N ALA A 351 -22.32 -3.94 -26.05
CA ALA A 351 -20.93 -3.49 -26.13
C ALA A 351 -20.86 -2.05 -26.70
N LEU A 352 -19.99 -1.21 -26.14
CA LEU A 352 -19.46 -0.04 -26.82
C LEU A 352 -18.86 -0.50 -28.16
N ALA A 353 -19.62 -0.36 -29.25
CA ALA A 353 -19.24 -0.87 -30.56
C ALA A 353 -18.10 -0.02 -31.12
N ILE A 354 -16.92 -0.59 -31.33
CA ILE A 354 -15.81 0.09 -32.03
C ILE A 354 -16.25 0.31 -33.49
N PRO A 355 -16.00 1.49 -34.10
CA PRO A 355 -16.24 1.69 -35.52
C PRO A 355 -15.57 0.59 -36.35
N ALA A 356 -16.21 0.15 -37.44
CA ALA A 356 -15.64 -0.81 -38.39
C ALA A 356 -14.49 -0.14 -39.16
N LEU A 357 -13.31 -0.07 -38.55
CA LEU A 357 -12.13 0.61 -39.08
C LEU A 357 -11.27 -0.35 -39.91
N GLY A 358 -11.88 -0.99 -40.91
CA GLY A 358 -11.17 -1.94 -41.79
C GLY A 358 -10.61 -3.17 -41.06
N GLN A 359 -10.13 -4.16 -41.82
CA GLN A 359 -9.57 -5.38 -41.24
C GLN A 359 -8.20 -5.09 -40.61
N GLY A 360 -8.15 -5.00 -39.28
CA GLY A 360 -6.93 -4.86 -38.50
C GLY A 360 -7.22 -4.73 -37.00
N THR A 361 -6.28 -5.12 -36.15
CA THR A 361 -6.35 -4.86 -34.70
C THR A 361 -6.20 -3.36 -34.48
N VAL A 362 -7.26 -2.71 -34.01
CA VAL A 362 -7.25 -1.27 -33.73
C VAL A 362 -7.14 -1.06 -32.23
N ASP A 363 -5.97 -0.64 -31.77
CA ASP A 363 -5.76 -0.19 -30.40
C ASP A 363 -6.33 1.22 -30.22
N GLY A 364 -7.27 1.38 -29.28
CA GLY A 364 -7.94 2.65 -29.05
C GLY A 364 -8.69 2.71 -27.72
N THR A 365 -8.97 3.93 -27.27
CA THR A 365 -9.76 4.20 -26.05
C THR A 365 -11.16 4.64 -26.44
N CYS A 366 -12.18 3.93 -25.96
CA CYS A 366 -13.58 4.32 -26.11
C CYS A 366 -14.09 4.93 -24.79
N THR A 367 -14.62 6.14 -24.87
CA THR A 367 -15.17 6.92 -23.75
C THR A 367 -16.66 7.12 -23.96
N LEU A 368 -17.47 6.77 -22.97
CA LEU A 368 -18.89 7.14 -22.93
C LEU A 368 -19.05 8.50 -22.24
N HIS A 369 -19.69 9.44 -22.92
CA HIS A 369 -20.11 10.72 -22.38
C HIS A 369 -21.62 10.65 -22.13
N ALA A 370 -22.01 10.56 -20.86
CA ALA A 370 -23.39 10.65 -20.43
C ALA A 370 -23.58 11.96 -19.66
N GLN A 371 -24.62 12.72 -20.00
CA GLN A 371 -25.04 13.89 -19.23
C GLN A 371 -26.52 13.73 -18.91
N TRP A 372 -26.84 13.48 -17.64
CA TRP A 372 -28.22 13.48 -17.16
C TRP A 372 -28.73 14.93 -17.08
N GLY A 373 -29.90 15.17 -17.63
CA GLY A 373 -30.68 16.40 -17.51
C GLY A 373 -32.00 16.07 -16.85
N ASP A 374 -32.34 16.76 -15.77
CA ASP A 374 -33.66 16.64 -15.14
C ASP A 374 -34.76 16.86 -16.20
N TYR A 375 -35.49 15.79 -16.50
CA TYR A 375 -36.73 15.65 -17.26
C TYR A 375 -37.12 16.75 -18.28
N THR A 376 -37.34 16.29 -19.52
CA THR A 376 -37.96 16.96 -20.68
C THR A 376 -36.99 17.67 -21.64
N GLY A 377 -36.18 16.87 -22.37
CA GLY A 377 -35.61 17.32 -23.63
C GLY A 377 -34.24 16.74 -23.98
N LEU A 378 -34.20 15.44 -24.30
CA LEU A 378 -33.10 14.68 -24.93
C LEU A 378 -31.70 14.90 -24.32
N GLU A 379 -31.36 14.06 -23.34
CA GLU A 379 -30.00 13.82 -22.88
C GLU A 379 -29.17 13.22 -24.03
N ALA A 380 -28.25 14.00 -24.58
CA ALA A 380 -27.37 13.55 -25.66
C ALA A 380 -26.31 12.61 -25.09
N PHE A 381 -26.61 11.30 -25.05
CA PHE A 381 -25.58 10.30 -24.89
C PHE A 381 -24.67 10.36 -26.11
N SER A 382 -23.38 10.34 -25.86
CA SER A 382 -22.42 10.21 -26.94
C SER A 382 -21.27 9.34 -26.50
N ARG A 383 -20.60 8.75 -27.48
CA ARG A 383 -19.41 7.95 -27.27
C ARG A 383 -18.33 8.46 -28.19
N GLU A 384 -17.12 8.53 -27.65
CA GLU A 384 -15.93 8.99 -28.33
C GLU A 384 -14.97 7.80 -28.42
N PHE A 385 -14.49 7.46 -29.60
CA PHE A 385 -13.46 6.45 -29.79
C PHE A 385 -12.20 7.12 -30.31
N ARG A 386 -11.08 6.99 -29.60
CA ARG A 386 -9.77 7.50 -30.00
C ARG A 386 -8.86 6.35 -30.40
N THR A 387 -8.25 6.42 -31.56
CA THR A 387 -7.19 5.49 -31.98
C THR A 387 -6.11 6.25 -32.74
N GLY A 388 -4.86 6.11 -32.30
CA GLY A 388 -3.76 6.94 -32.80
C GLY A 388 -4.11 8.43 -32.78
N ASN A 389 -4.01 9.07 -33.95
CA ASN A 389 -4.32 10.48 -34.18
C ASN A 389 -5.77 10.74 -34.63
N ARG A 390 -6.65 9.76 -34.47
CA ARG A 390 -8.03 9.80 -34.95
C ARG A 390 -9.01 9.76 -33.79
N VAL A 391 -10.10 10.50 -33.92
CA VAL A 391 -11.19 10.53 -32.95
C VAL A 391 -12.51 10.40 -33.70
N PHE A 392 -13.34 9.48 -33.24
CA PHE A 392 -14.67 9.20 -33.76
C PHE A 392 -15.70 9.50 -32.70
N ILE A 393 -16.84 10.03 -33.09
CA ILE A 393 -17.97 10.30 -32.21
C ILE A 393 -19.23 9.65 -32.78
N SER A 394 -20.04 9.05 -31.91
CA SER A 394 -21.37 8.54 -32.23
C SER A 394 -22.34 9.03 -31.15
N SER A 395 -23.48 9.56 -31.56
CA SER A 395 -24.52 10.08 -30.68
C SER A 395 -25.65 9.07 -30.52
N ALA A 396 -26.38 9.10 -29.41
CA ALA A 396 -27.57 8.27 -29.23
C ALA A 396 -28.85 9.11 -29.31
N SER A 397 -29.87 8.61 -30.01
CA SER A 397 -31.23 9.15 -29.98
C SER A 397 -32.06 8.55 -28.83
N SER A 398 -31.58 7.47 -28.22
CA SER A 398 -32.10 6.84 -27.01
C SER A 398 -30.99 6.02 -26.33
N PRO A 399 -31.21 5.47 -25.12
CA PRO A 399 -30.25 4.55 -24.48
C PRO A 399 -29.88 3.32 -25.33
N THR A 400 -30.69 2.98 -26.34
CA THR A 400 -30.53 1.79 -27.19
C THR A 400 -30.32 2.10 -28.67
N ALA A 401 -30.44 3.35 -29.11
CA ALA A 401 -30.35 3.73 -30.52
C ALA A 401 -29.20 4.72 -30.73
N TRP A 402 -28.18 4.30 -31.48
CA TRP A 402 -26.97 5.07 -31.77
C TRP A 402 -26.88 5.42 -33.25
N SER A 403 -26.44 6.64 -33.55
CA SER A 403 -26.07 7.08 -34.89
C SER A 403 -24.74 6.45 -35.33
N ASP A 404 -24.50 6.46 -36.63
CA ASP A 404 -23.25 5.99 -37.20
C ASP A 404 -22.05 6.74 -36.62
N TRP A 405 -20.90 6.07 -36.57
CA TRP A 405 -19.66 6.69 -36.13
C TRP A 405 -19.16 7.71 -37.15
N VAL A 406 -18.97 8.94 -36.69
CA VAL A 406 -18.41 10.03 -37.50
C VAL A 406 -16.99 10.32 -37.01
N GLU A 407 -16.02 10.29 -37.91
CA GLU A 407 -14.67 10.77 -37.61
C GLU A 407 -14.69 12.29 -37.45
N VAL A 408 -14.36 12.78 -36.26
CA VAL A 408 -14.35 14.20 -35.93
C VAL A 408 -12.94 14.78 -35.88
N PHE A 409 -11.91 13.94 -35.73
CA PHE A 409 -10.52 14.36 -35.84
C PHE A 409 -9.70 13.30 -36.56
N SER A 410 -8.85 13.73 -37.49
CA SER A 410 -7.78 12.92 -38.08
C SER A 410 -6.57 13.85 -38.26
N THR A 411 -5.45 13.60 -37.58
CA THR A 411 -4.22 14.36 -37.84
C THR A 411 -3.20 13.50 -38.57
N GLY A 412 -3.26 13.57 -39.89
CA GLY A 412 -2.17 13.16 -40.78
C GLY A 412 -1.02 14.17 -40.86
N ASN A 413 -1.06 15.29 -40.12
CA ASN A 413 0.01 16.27 -40.09
C ASN A 413 0.42 16.64 -38.67
N SER A 414 1.68 16.33 -38.36
CA SER A 414 2.44 16.72 -37.19
C SER A 414 2.66 18.23 -37.22
N GLY A 415 1.96 19.00 -36.39
CA GLY A 415 2.21 20.44 -36.26
C GLY A 415 1.17 21.18 -35.43
N GLN A 416 1.58 21.56 -34.22
CA GLN A 416 0.86 22.37 -33.22
C GLN A 416 -0.33 21.66 -32.56
N TRP A 417 -0.29 21.58 -31.22
CA TRP A 417 -1.44 21.23 -30.39
C TRP A 417 -2.57 22.21 -30.66
N ALA A 418 -3.43 21.89 -31.62
CA ALA A 418 -4.62 22.66 -31.87
C ALA A 418 -5.57 22.39 -30.70
N LEU A 419 -5.56 23.30 -29.72
CA LEU A 419 -6.53 23.33 -28.63
C LEU A 419 -7.93 23.19 -29.25
N ARG A 420 -8.76 22.32 -28.68
CA ARG A 420 -10.12 22.06 -29.16
C ARG A 420 -10.97 23.30 -29.02
N ASN A 421 -10.87 23.99 -27.88
CA ASN A 421 -11.48 25.29 -27.71
C ASN A 421 -10.69 26.31 -28.53
N LEU A 422 -11.38 27.02 -29.42
CA LEU A 422 -10.83 28.12 -30.22
C LEU A 422 -11.04 29.48 -29.55
N LEU A 423 -11.85 29.54 -28.50
CA LEU A 423 -12.05 30.75 -27.70
C LEU A 423 -10.93 30.90 -26.69
N ILE A 424 -10.52 32.14 -26.48
CA ILE A 424 -9.56 32.56 -25.47
C ILE A 424 -10.34 33.20 -24.32
N ASN A 425 -9.93 32.92 -23.10
CA ASN A 425 -10.57 33.35 -21.87
C ASN A 425 -12.05 32.93 -21.79
N GLY A 426 -12.37 31.71 -22.24
CA GLY A 426 -13.74 31.19 -22.26
C GLY A 426 -14.32 30.88 -20.87
N ASP A 427 -13.46 30.61 -19.89
CA ASP A 427 -13.85 30.50 -18.47
C ASP A 427 -13.83 31.85 -17.74
N PHE A 428 -13.45 32.93 -18.44
CA PHE A 428 -13.35 34.30 -17.91
C PHE A 428 -12.39 34.46 -16.73
N ASP A 429 -11.32 33.67 -16.67
CA ASP A 429 -10.31 33.72 -15.61
C ASP A 429 -9.57 35.07 -15.54
N PHE A 430 -9.40 35.77 -16.68
CA PHE A 430 -8.60 36.98 -16.79
C PHE A 430 -9.42 38.23 -17.14
N TRP A 431 -9.21 39.30 -16.37
CA TRP A 431 -9.90 40.58 -16.49
C TRP A 431 -8.89 41.73 -16.52
N GLN A 432 -7.97 41.68 -17.49
CA GLN A 432 -6.82 42.58 -17.50
C GLN A 432 -7.19 44.07 -17.63
N ARG A 433 -8.36 44.39 -18.19
CA ARG A 433 -8.78 45.77 -18.53
C ARG A 433 -9.59 46.47 -17.43
N GLY A 434 -9.99 45.74 -16.38
CA GLY A 434 -10.93 46.23 -15.36
C GLY A 434 -11.99 45.18 -15.01
N ASN A 435 -12.84 45.49 -14.04
CA ASN A 435 -13.79 44.53 -13.46
C ASN A 435 -15.26 44.80 -13.84
N SER A 436 -15.56 45.90 -14.51
CA SER A 436 -16.91 46.29 -14.92
C SER A 436 -16.86 47.21 -16.12
N PHE A 437 -17.69 46.97 -17.12
CA PHE A 437 -17.67 47.68 -18.39
C PHE A 437 -19.08 48.02 -18.85
N THR A 438 -19.24 49.27 -19.29
CA THR A 438 -20.42 49.79 -19.95
C THR A 438 -20.02 50.37 -21.31
N GLY A 439 -20.74 49.99 -22.37
CA GLY A 439 -20.49 50.48 -23.73
C GLY A 439 -19.54 49.62 -24.56
N THR A 440 -19.44 49.99 -25.84
CA THR A 440 -18.74 49.22 -26.87
C THR A 440 -17.24 49.15 -26.61
N GLY A 441 -16.67 47.94 -26.55
CA GLY A 441 -15.24 47.75 -26.31
C GLY A 441 -14.89 46.38 -25.74
N TYR A 442 -13.60 46.08 -25.67
CA TYR A 442 -13.07 44.85 -25.08
C TYR A 442 -13.11 44.90 -23.54
N CYS A 443 -13.51 43.80 -22.91
CA CYS A 443 -13.80 43.70 -21.49
C CYS A 443 -13.00 42.59 -20.79
N ALA A 444 -13.59 41.39 -20.64
CA ALA A 444 -12.96 40.19 -20.09
C ALA A 444 -11.93 39.63 -21.09
N ASP A 445 -10.85 40.37 -21.25
CA ASP A 445 -9.81 40.14 -22.24
C ASP A 445 -10.38 40.14 -23.68
N ARG A 446 -10.30 39.02 -24.41
CA ARG A 446 -10.76 38.88 -25.80
C ARG A 446 -12.25 39.10 -26.06
N TRP A 447 -13.07 39.16 -25.02
CA TRP A 447 -14.51 39.37 -25.18
C TRP A 447 -14.81 40.86 -25.37
N ARG A 448 -15.73 41.17 -26.28
CA ARG A 448 -16.11 42.53 -26.69
C ARG A 448 -17.60 42.76 -26.51
N ILE A 449 -17.97 43.90 -25.95
CA ILE A 449 -19.33 44.44 -25.97
C ILE A 449 -19.53 45.17 -27.30
N ASP A 450 -20.61 44.85 -28.00
CA ASP A 450 -20.94 45.52 -29.27
C ASP A 450 -22.02 46.59 -29.16
N SER A 451 -22.87 46.52 -28.13
CA SER A 451 -23.89 47.53 -27.89
C SER A 451 -23.36 48.73 -27.10
N ASN A 452 -23.86 49.91 -27.43
CA ASN A 452 -23.70 51.09 -26.59
C ASN A 452 -24.81 51.07 -25.51
N THR A 453 -24.41 51.00 -24.24
CA THR A 453 -25.20 51.36 -23.04
C THR A 453 -26.31 50.41 -22.55
N ASN A 454 -26.63 49.30 -23.24
CA ASN A 454 -27.76 48.43 -22.85
C ASN A 454 -27.40 47.21 -21.97
N VAL A 455 -26.11 46.95 -21.76
CA VAL A 455 -25.61 45.89 -20.88
C VAL A 455 -24.43 46.38 -20.06
N VAL A 456 -24.29 45.84 -18.86
CA VAL A 456 -23.09 45.88 -18.03
C VAL A 456 -22.49 44.48 -18.04
N LEU A 457 -21.20 44.38 -18.36
CA LEU A 457 -20.43 43.18 -18.10
C LEU A 457 -19.54 43.40 -16.89
N SER A 458 -19.66 42.54 -15.89
CA SER A 458 -18.82 42.60 -14.70
C SER A 458 -18.21 41.25 -14.36
N ARG A 459 -17.09 41.30 -13.64
CA ARG A 459 -16.39 40.12 -13.11
C ARG A 459 -17.16 39.60 -11.91
N GLY A 460 -17.64 38.36 -12.00
CA GLY A 460 -18.18 37.63 -10.84
C GLY A 460 -17.17 36.63 -10.28
N ASN A 461 -17.52 36.04 -9.13
CA ASN A 461 -16.69 35.07 -8.43
C ASN A 461 -17.00 33.65 -8.90
N ALA A 462 -15.97 32.80 -9.03
CA ALA A 462 -16.12 31.41 -9.45
C ALA A 462 -16.69 30.46 -8.36
N SER A 463 -17.54 30.93 -7.44
CA SER A 463 -18.10 30.09 -6.36
C SER A 463 -18.90 28.86 -6.83
N VAL A 464 -19.26 28.81 -8.12
CA VAL A 464 -20.09 27.77 -8.73
C VAL A 464 -19.34 26.88 -9.74
N HIS A 465 -18.05 27.11 -10.00
CA HIS A 465 -17.24 26.28 -10.91
C HIS A 465 -15.75 26.30 -10.55
N ASN A 466 -14.99 25.36 -11.10
CA ASN A 466 -13.55 25.26 -10.88
C ASN A 466 -12.80 26.25 -11.80
N GLY A 467 -13.08 27.56 -11.69
CA GLY A 467 -12.38 28.66 -12.37
C GLY A 467 -11.89 29.71 -11.37
N ARG A 468 -11.25 30.79 -11.82
CA ARG A 468 -10.90 31.95 -10.98
C ARG A 468 -12.05 32.94 -10.88
N ASN A 469 -12.72 33.21 -12.00
CA ASN A 469 -13.81 34.19 -12.10
C ASN A 469 -14.88 33.68 -13.08
N ASN A 470 -15.99 34.42 -13.21
CA ASN A 470 -16.96 34.26 -14.30
C ASN A 470 -17.38 35.62 -14.84
N LEU A 471 -18.19 35.61 -15.91
CA LEU A 471 -18.80 36.81 -16.46
C LEU A 471 -20.23 36.95 -15.95
N VAL A 472 -20.55 38.11 -15.41
CA VAL A 472 -21.90 38.51 -15.02
C VAL A 472 -22.40 39.54 -16.03
N LEU A 473 -23.46 39.16 -16.74
CA LEU A 473 -24.12 39.97 -17.75
C LEU A 473 -25.40 40.56 -17.14
N THR A 474 -25.45 41.88 -17.01
CA THR A 474 -26.59 42.61 -16.43
C THR A 474 -27.22 43.51 -17.50
N PRO A 475 -28.48 43.29 -17.89
CA PRO A 475 -29.18 44.21 -18.79
C PRO A 475 -29.51 45.53 -18.08
N THR A 476 -29.34 46.66 -18.77
CA THR A 476 -29.65 48.01 -18.25
C THR A 476 -30.86 48.67 -18.91
N ALA A 477 -31.41 48.10 -19.99
CA ALA A 477 -32.60 48.60 -20.70
C ALA A 477 -33.47 47.47 -21.27
N ALA A 478 -34.76 47.76 -21.54
CA ALA A 478 -35.79 46.80 -21.95
C ALA A 478 -35.91 46.63 -23.48
N ASN A 479 -34.80 46.41 -24.19
CA ASN A 479 -34.77 46.27 -25.65
C ASN A 479 -33.86 45.10 -26.07
N ASN A 480 -34.28 44.31 -27.08
CA ASN A 480 -33.45 43.27 -27.70
C ASN A 480 -32.30 43.90 -28.48
N GLN A 481 -31.13 44.11 -27.87
CA GLN A 481 -29.94 44.56 -28.60
C GLN A 481 -28.66 43.85 -28.13
N LEU A 482 -27.84 43.52 -29.14
CA LEU A 482 -26.65 42.67 -29.16
C LEU A 482 -25.78 42.76 -27.90
N GLY A 483 -25.50 41.60 -27.31
CA GLY A 483 -24.65 41.48 -26.12
C GLY A 483 -23.17 41.47 -26.48
N PHE A 484 -22.44 40.54 -25.87
CA PHE A 484 -20.99 40.45 -25.96
C PHE A 484 -20.56 39.24 -26.78
N ALA A 485 -19.31 39.25 -27.24
CA ALA A 485 -18.85 38.27 -28.20
C ALA A 485 -17.34 38.09 -28.21
N GLN A 486 -16.91 37.06 -28.93
CA GLN A 486 -15.52 36.87 -29.28
C GLN A 486 -15.37 36.50 -30.74
N THR A 487 -14.53 37.26 -31.44
CA THR A 487 -14.17 37.02 -32.83
C THR A 487 -12.91 36.17 -32.89
N LEU A 488 -12.93 35.14 -33.73
CA LEU A 488 -11.75 34.32 -34.01
C LEU A 488 -10.79 35.07 -34.94
N GLU A 489 -9.50 34.85 -34.72
CA GLU A 489 -8.48 35.26 -35.69
C GLU A 489 -8.61 34.48 -37.00
N SER A 490 -8.19 35.09 -38.11
CA SER A 490 -8.24 34.54 -39.47
C SER A 490 -7.69 33.13 -39.56
N SER A 491 -6.58 32.84 -38.88
CA SER A 491 -5.96 31.51 -38.84
C SER A 491 -6.89 30.42 -38.26
N ALA A 492 -7.64 30.75 -37.20
CA ALA A 492 -8.63 29.86 -36.61
C ALA A 492 -9.92 29.81 -37.44
N ALA A 493 -10.37 30.95 -37.97
CA ALA A 493 -11.58 31.02 -38.80
C ALA A 493 -11.43 30.22 -40.10
N ILE A 494 -10.30 30.36 -40.80
CA ILE A 494 -10.01 29.66 -42.06
C ILE A 494 -9.96 28.15 -41.86
N ARG A 495 -9.40 27.68 -40.73
CA ARG A 495 -9.36 26.26 -40.37
C ARG A 495 -10.76 25.62 -40.33
N LEU A 496 -11.79 26.40 -40.00
CA LEU A 496 -13.15 25.89 -39.84
C LEU A 496 -13.95 25.84 -41.14
N LYS A 497 -13.47 26.42 -42.24
CA LYS A 497 -14.21 26.41 -43.51
C LYS A 497 -14.56 24.99 -43.95
N GLY A 498 -15.83 24.79 -44.33
CA GLY A 498 -16.38 23.49 -44.72
C GLY A 498 -16.59 22.51 -43.57
N LYS A 499 -16.40 22.93 -42.31
CA LYS A 499 -16.55 22.08 -41.13
C LYS A 499 -17.83 22.36 -40.39
N LYS A 500 -18.37 21.32 -39.74
CA LYS A 500 -19.39 21.46 -38.72
C LYS A 500 -18.71 21.85 -37.40
N THR A 501 -19.30 22.79 -36.68
CA THR A 501 -18.74 23.37 -35.46
C THR A 501 -19.79 23.42 -34.36
N THR A 502 -19.33 23.44 -33.12
CA THR A 502 -20.18 23.54 -31.94
C THR A 502 -19.71 24.66 -31.02
N PHE A 503 -20.62 25.57 -30.65
CA PHE A 503 -20.44 26.54 -29.57
C PHE A 503 -21.20 26.07 -28.34
N SER A 504 -20.55 26.05 -27.18
CA SER A 504 -21.15 25.65 -25.90
C SER A 504 -20.71 26.55 -24.76
N PHE A 505 -21.52 26.63 -23.71
CA PHE A 505 -21.28 27.45 -22.53
C PHE A 505 -22.12 26.95 -21.35
N GLN A 506 -21.78 27.38 -20.13
CA GLN A 506 -22.61 27.18 -18.95
C GLN A 506 -23.16 28.51 -18.46
N ALA A 507 -24.40 28.50 -17.96
CA ALA A 507 -25.01 29.68 -17.39
C ALA A 507 -26.04 29.35 -16.30
N TYR A 508 -26.31 30.33 -15.43
CA TYR A 508 -27.48 30.39 -14.56
C TYR A 508 -27.91 31.85 -14.37
N ALA A 509 -29.13 32.06 -13.89
CA ALA A 509 -29.68 33.37 -13.54
C ALA A 509 -30.63 33.23 -12.35
N ASP A 510 -30.63 34.19 -11.43
CA ASP A 510 -31.51 34.12 -10.23
C ASP A 510 -33.01 34.14 -10.60
N THR A 511 -33.33 34.72 -11.75
CA THR A 511 -34.68 34.73 -12.34
C THR A 511 -34.60 34.18 -13.76
N ASN A 512 -35.62 33.43 -14.19
CA ASN A 512 -35.67 32.88 -15.53
C ASN A 512 -35.55 33.99 -16.59
N GLN A 513 -34.54 33.88 -17.45
CA GLN A 513 -34.23 34.82 -18.52
C GLN A 513 -33.92 34.09 -19.83
N ILE A 514 -33.98 34.80 -20.95
CA ILE A 514 -33.61 34.26 -22.26
C ILE A 514 -32.27 34.83 -22.69
N LEU A 515 -31.29 33.94 -22.82
CA LEU A 515 -30.00 34.22 -23.42
C LEU A 515 -29.96 33.57 -24.80
N THR A 516 -29.72 34.34 -25.85
CA THR A 516 -29.60 33.82 -27.22
C THR A 516 -28.14 33.76 -27.61
N ALA A 517 -27.65 32.57 -27.94
CA ALA A 517 -26.29 32.34 -28.42
C ALA A 517 -26.28 32.28 -29.95
N TYR A 518 -25.26 32.87 -30.57
CA TYR A 518 -25.11 32.98 -32.01
C TYR A 518 -23.76 32.47 -32.47
N ILE A 519 -23.74 31.88 -33.66
CA ILE A 519 -22.54 31.71 -34.47
C ILE A 519 -22.71 32.58 -35.73
N TYR A 520 -21.72 33.43 -35.99
CA TYR A 520 -21.70 34.38 -37.08
C TYR A 520 -20.56 34.07 -38.06
N LYS A 521 -20.75 34.50 -39.30
CA LYS A 521 -19.70 34.58 -40.32
C LYS A 521 -19.55 35.99 -40.90
N SER A 522 -18.41 36.25 -41.50
CA SER A 522 -18.17 37.42 -42.36
C SER A 522 -17.22 37.06 -43.50
N ALA A 523 -17.36 37.77 -44.63
CA ALA A 523 -16.38 37.74 -45.70
C ALA A 523 -15.05 38.43 -45.35
N THR A 524 -15.04 39.23 -44.27
CA THR A 524 -13.85 39.92 -43.78
C THR A 524 -13.30 39.20 -42.55
N ALA A 525 -12.05 38.75 -42.64
CA ALA A 525 -11.32 38.19 -41.50
C ALA A 525 -10.81 39.30 -40.57
N ASP A 526 -10.43 38.93 -39.34
CA ASP A 526 -9.74 39.82 -38.39
C ASP A 526 -10.41 41.19 -38.20
N SER A 527 -11.73 41.19 -38.01
CA SER A 527 -12.52 42.42 -37.85
C SER A 527 -13.41 42.36 -36.62
N ALA A 528 -13.34 43.35 -35.73
CA ALA A 528 -14.29 43.46 -34.63
C ALA A 528 -15.77 43.57 -35.08
N VAL A 529 -16.04 44.21 -36.23
CA VAL A 529 -17.40 44.58 -36.68
C VAL A 529 -17.90 43.83 -37.91
N GLY A 530 -17.09 42.94 -38.50
CA GLY A 530 -17.53 42.04 -39.57
C GLY A 530 -17.47 42.60 -40.99
N GLY A 531 -16.67 43.64 -41.24
CA GLY A 531 -16.47 44.20 -42.59
C GLY A 531 -17.70 44.87 -43.24
N PRO A 532 -17.63 45.22 -44.54
CA PRO A 532 -18.76 45.78 -45.27
C PRO A 532 -19.94 44.80 -45.31
N GLY A 533 -21.07 45.16 -44.68
CA GLY A 533 -22.23 44.29 -44.51
C GLY A 533 -22.35 43.62 -43.13
N GLY A 534 -21.34 43.76 -42.27
CA GLY A 534 -21.36 43.30 -40.89
C GLY A 534 -21.38 41.77 -40.73
N TRP A 535 -21.72 41.33 -39.52
CA TRP A 535 -21.79 39.91 -39.18
C TRP A 535 -23.09 39.26 -39.66
N THR A 536 -22.99 38.15 -40.40
CA THR A 536 -24.13 37.35 -40.85
C THR A 536 -24.38 36.16 -39.93
N ILE A 537 -25.61 35.97 -39.45
CA ILE A 537 -25.98 34.84 -38.58
C ILE A 537 -25.89 33.54 -39.39
N LEU A 538 -25.10 32.59 -38.92
CA LEU A 538 -25.14 31.20 -39.42
C LEU A 538 -26.21 30.40 -38.69
N THR A 539 -26.29 30.56 -37.37
CA THR A 539 -27.27 29.89 -36.53
C THR A 539 -27.41 30.65 -35.21
N HIS A 540 -28.56 30.48 -34.55
CA HIS A 540 -28.79 30.99 -33.21
C HIS A 540 -29.64 30.00 -32.39
N LYS A 541 -29.50 30.05 -31.07
CA LYS A 541 -30.27 29.23 -30.15
C LYS A 541 -30.71 30.08 -28.97
N ARG A 542 -32.00 30.11 -28.74
CA ARG A 542 -32.60 30.70 -27.55
C ARG A 542 -32.43 29.72 -26.39
N CYS A 543 -31.84 30.19 -25.29
CA CYS A 543 -31.56 29.40 -24.10
C CYS A 543 -32.35 29.99 -22.93
N GLU A 544 -33.26 29.19 -22.37
CA GLU A 544 -33.96 29.53 -21.14
C GLU A 544 -33.04 29.27 -19.96
N VAL A 545 -32.56 30.35 -19.33
CA VAL A 545 -31.59 30.31 -18.23
C VAL A 545 -32.31 30.61 -16.93
N GLY A 546 -32.37 29.61 -16.04
CA GLY A 546 -32.97 29.73 -14.72
C GLY A 546 -31.96 29.61 -13.58
N PRO A 547 -32.41 29.41 -12.33
CA PRO A 547 -31.55 29.39 -11.14
C PRO A 547 -30.64 28.17 -11.04
N LYS A 548 -30.93 27.11 -11.82
CA LYS A 548 -30.06 25.94 -11.92
C LYS A 548 -28.97 26.19 -12.97
N VAL A 549 -27.73 25.85 -12.61
CA VAL A 549 -26.62 25.77 -13.57
C VAL A 549 -26.97 24.78 -14.68
N GLN A 550 -26.95 25.26 -15.91
CA GLN A 550 -27.19 24.45 -17.10
C GLN A 550 -26.09 24.66 -18.14
N ARG A 551 -25.89 23.63 -18.98
CA ARG A 551 -24.98 23.68 -20.12
C ARG A 551 -25.79 23.78 -21.40
N TYR A 552 -25.42 24.72 -22.26
CA TYR A 552 -26.06 24.95 -23.54
C TYR A 552 -25.06 24.73 -24.68
N SER A 553 -25.58 24.35 -25.83
CA SER A 553 -24.80 24.18 -27.05
C SER A 553 -25.62 24.46 -28.31
N ILE A 554 -24.93 24.91 -29.34
CA ILE A 554 -25.46 25.21 -30.67
C ILE A 554 -24.44 24.79 -31.73
N THR A 555 -24.91 24.25 -32.85
CA THR A 555 -24.04 23.77 -33.94
C THR A 555 -24.29 24.51 -35.25
N ALA A 556 -23.23 24.71 -36.04
CA ALA A 556 -23.28 25.38 -37.33
C ALA A 556 -22.38 24.67 -38.35
N ASP A 557 -22.79 24.66 -39.62
CA ASP A 557 -21.90 24.38 -40.73
C ASP A 557 -21.24 25.70 -41.17
N ILE A 558 -19.91 25.75 -41.16
CA ILE A 558 -19.16 26.89 -41.67
C ILE A 558 -19.02 26.72 -43.19
N PRO A 559 -19.47 27.67 -44.01
CA PRO A 559 -19.37 27.58 -45.47
C PRO A 559 -17.93 27.38 -45.94
N ASN A 560 -17.75 26.59 -47.00
CA ASN A 560 -16.46 26.40 -47.65
C ASN A 560 -16.26 27.41 -48.79
N ASP A 561 -16.40 28.70 -48.49
CA ASP A 561 -16.28 29.79 -49.45
C ASP A 561 -15.72 31.05 -48.79
N ASP A 562 -15.52 32.11 -49.57
CA ASP A 562 -14.95 33.38 -49.09
C ASP A 562 -15.91 34.22 -48.25
N THR A 563 -17.14 33.78 -48.04
CA THR A 563 -18.10 34.46 -47.18
C THR A 563 -17.93 34.12 -45.69
N ALA A 564 -17.02 33.19 -45.38
CA ALA A 564 -16.71 32.72 -44.03
C ALA A 564 -15.22 32.89 -43.68
N ASN A 565 -14.60 33.99 -44.12
CA ASN A 565 -13.23 34.36 -43.75
C ASN A 565 -13.11 34.81 -42.28
N GLY A 566 -14.18 35.37 -41.71
CA GLY A 566 -14.31 35.69 -40.29
C GLY A 566 -15.37 34.82 -39.64
N VAL A 567 -15.10 34.35 -38.42
CA VAL A 567 -16.04 33.58 -37.60
C VAL A 567 -16.09 34.18 -36.20
N ARG A 568 -17.29 34.26 -35.63
CA ARG A 568 -17.53 34.88 -34.33
C ARG A 568 -18.62 34.14 -33.57
N VAL A 569 -18.46 34.04 -32.26
CA VAL A 569 -19.54 33.63 -31.36
C VAL A 569 -20.02 34.84 -30.57
N ALA A 570 -21.32 34.93 -30.31
CA ALA A 570 -21.87 36.04 -29.55
C ALA A 570 -23.08 35.62 -28.72
N PHE A 571 -23.41 36.49 -27.79
CA PHE A 571 -24.62 36.41 -26.99
C PHE A 571 -25.48 37.65 -27.20
N SER A 572 -26.80 37.50 -27.16
CA SER A 572 -27.72 38.59 -26.89
C SER A 572 -28.65 38.19 -25.76
N ILE A 573 -29.15 39.17 -25.02
CA ILE A 573 -30.24 38.93 -24.09
C ILE A 573 -31.53 39.33 -24.78
N GLU A 574 -32.55 38.50 -24.67
CA GLU A 574 -33.90 38.89 -25.01
C GLU A 574 -34.61 39.25 -23.71
N ASN A 575 -34.65 40.54 -23.37
CA ASN A 575 -35.30 40.99 -22.15
C ASN A 575 -36.54 41.82 -22.46
N ILE A 576 -37.67 41.41 -21.89
CA ILE A 576 -38.99 42.03 -22.06
C ILE A 576 -39.21 43.15 -21.02
N VAL A 577 -38.44 43.20 -19.92
CA VAL A 577 -38.65 44.15 -18.82
C VAL A 577 -37.34 44.67 -18.21
N SER A 578 -37.23 45.98 -17.98
CA SER A 578 -36.08 46.57 -17.29
C SER A 578 -35.91 45.98 -15.89
N GLY A 579 -34.71 45.48 -15.55
CA GLY A 579 -34.40 44.99 -14.21
C GLY A 579 -34.61 43.48 -13.97
N ALA A 580 -34.63 42.64 -15.01
CA ALA A 580 -34.87 41.19 -14.93
C ALA A 580 -33.79 40.34 -14.19
N GLY A 581 -32.79 40.98 -13.57
CA GLY A 581 -31.66 40.32 -12.92
C GLY A 581 -30.48 40.08 -13.85
N SER A 582 -29.41 39.43 -13.36
CA SER A 582 -28.19 39.17 -14.14
C SER A 582 -28.09 37.70 -14.55
N ILE A 583 -27.37 37.43 -15.63
CA ILE A 583 -27.02 36.09 -16.10
C ILE A 583 -25.53 35.87 -15.88
N THR A 584 -25.17 34.83 -15.16
CA THR A 584 -23.77 34.42 -14.96
C THR A 584 -23.39 33.37 -15.99
N ILE A 585 -22.25 33.55 -16.67
CA ILE A 585 -21.79 32.74 -17.81
C ILE A 585 -20.32 32.34 -17.61
N TRP A 586 -19.97 31.09 -17.93
CA TRP A 586 -18.59 30.56 -17.95
C TRP A 586 -18.47 29.36 -18.89
N ALA A 587 -17.29 28.73 -18.92
CA ALA A 587 -17.00 27.55 -19.73
C ALA A 587 -17.38 27.69 -21.23
N CYS A 588 -17.17 28.88 -21.80
CA CYS A 588 -17.45 29.13 -23.22
C CYS A 588 -16.42 28.42 -24.11
N GLN A 589 -16.89 27.50 -24.94
CA GLN A 589 -16.07 26.71 -25.86
C GLN A 589 -16.63 26.70 -27.27
N PHE A 590 -15.77 26.99 -28.24
CA PHE A 590 -16.08 26.82 -29.65
C PHE A 590 -15.10 25.85 -30.30
N GLU A 591 -15.60 24.80 -30.92
CA GLU A 591 -14.79 23.68 -31.41
C GLU A 591 -15.31 23.10 -32.74
N GLU A 592 -14.42 22.41 -33.46
CA GLU A 592 -14.80 21.58 -34.60
C GLU A 592 -15.57 20.35 -34.11
N GLY A 593 -16.61 19.96 -34.85
CA GLY A 593 -17.43 18.79 -34.56
C GLY A 593 -18.90 19.14 -34.28
N VAL A 594 -19.67 18.07 -34.13
CA VAL A 594 -21.15 18.12 -34.07
C VAL A 594 -21.69 18.11 -32.64
N MET A 595 -20.80 18.05 -31.66
CA MET A 595 -21.14 17.93 -30.25
C MET A 595 -20.25 18.81 -29.39
N ALA A 596 -20.81 19.21 -28.25
CA ALA A 596 -20.12 19.99 -27.23
C ALA A 596 -19.32 19.06 -26.30
N SER A 597 -18.03 18.91 -26.56
CA SER A 597 -17.11 18.16 -25.69
C SER A 597 -16.95 18.86 -24.34
N PRO A 598 -16.61 18.21 -23.22
CA PRO A 598 -16.38 18.89 -21.95
C PRO A 598 -15.45 20.10 -22.10
N PHE A 599 -15.70 21.17 -21.33
CA PHE A 599 -14.92 22.40 -21.43
C PHE A 599 -13.42 22.13 -21.27
N GLU A 600 -12.65 22.49 -22.28
CA GLU A 600 -11.21 22.33 -22.32
C GLU A 600 -10.56 23.46 -21.52
N LYS A 601 -10.39 23.20 -20.22
CA LYS A 601 -9.66 24.10 -19.34
C LYS A 601 -8.17 24.06 -19.66
N ARG A 602 -7.60 25.23 -19.97
CA ARG A 602 -6.15 25.39 -20.17
C ARG A 602 -5.45 25.71 -18.84
N PRO A 603 -4.17 25.36 -18.68
CA PRO A 603 -3.36 25.92 -17.60
C PRO A 603 -3.44 27.44 -17.60
N LEU A 604 -3.63 28.03 -16.42
CA LEU A 604 -3.84 29.48 -16.25
C LEU A 604 -2.71 30.31 -16.88
N THR A 605 -1.46 29.83 -16.82
CA THR A 605 -0.31 30.49 -17.44
C THR A 605 -0.42 30.50 -18.97
N GLN A 606 -0.85 29.41 -19.58
CA GLN A 606 -1.05 29.31 -21.03
C GLN A 606 -2.21 30.19 -21.48
N GLU A 607 -3.33 30.17 -20.73
CA GLU A 607 -4.49 31.02 -21.02
C GLU A 607 -4.11 32.51 -20.94
N LEU A 608 -3.38 32.92 -19.89
CA LEU A 608 -2.88 34.29 -19.77
C LEU A 608 -1.94 34.68 -20.92
N GLN A 609 -1.09 33.76 -21.40
CA GLN A 609 -0.24 34.04 -22.56
C GLN A 609 -1.05 34.25 -23.84
N LEU A 610 -2.12 33.48 -24.05
CA LEU A 610 -3.04 33.65 -25.18
C LEU A 610 -3.77 34.99 -25.09
N CYS A 611 -4.21 35.39 -23.90
CA CYS A 611 -4.76 36.72 -23.62
C CYS A 611 -3.73 37.83 -23.91
N GLN A 612 -2.50 37.67 -23.39
CA GLN A 612 -1.42 38.64 -23.53
C GLN A 612 -0.93 38.84 -24.97
N ARG A 613 -1.16 37.89 -25.87
CA ARG A 613 -0.92 38.08 -27.30
C ARG A 613 -1.77 39.23 -27.91
N TYR A 614 -2.93 39.52 -27.32
CA TYR A 614 -3.86 40.56 -27.78
C TYR A 614 -3.88 41.78 -26.87
N TYR A 615 -3.79 41.58 -25.56
CA TYR A 615 -3.69 42.68 -24.62
C TYR A 615 -2.71 42.38 -23.50
N GLU A 616 -1.66 43.18 -23.40
CA GLU A 616 -0.69 43.06 -22.30
C GLU A 616 -0.56 44.38 -21.56
N LYS A 617 -0.25 44.30 -20.27
CA LYS A 617 0.01 45.46 -19.45
C LYS A 617 1.19 45.21 -18.52
N SER A 618 1.79 46.30 -18.10
CA SER A 618 2.84 46.35 -17.07
C SER A 618 2.34 45.99 -15.67
N TYR A 619 1.11 46.37 -15.33
CA TYR A 619 0.47 46.06 -14.04
C TYR A 619 0.37 44.55 -13.80
N ASP A 620 0.29 44.17 -12.53
CA ASP A 620 -0.12 42.82 -12.16
C ASP A 620 -1.47 42.46 -12.81
N PRO A 621 -1.71 41.19 -13.18
CA PRO A 621 -2.88 40.78 -13.98
C PRO A 621 -4.22 41.29 -13.46
N ASP A 622 -4.42 41.32 -12.15
CA ASP A 622 -5.68 41.71 -11.49
C ASP A 622 -5.79 43.21 -11.15
N VAL A 623 -4.75 44.01 -11.39
CA VAL A 623 -4.74 45.46 -11.10
C VAL A 623 -5.17 46.23 -12.34
N PRO A 624 -6.32 46.92 -12.35
CA PRO A 624 -6.78 47.66 -13.53
C PRO A 624 -5.79 48.77 -13.96
N PRO A 625 -5.61 49.01 -15.26
CA PRO A 625 -4.84 50.15 -15.74
C PRO A 625 -5.36 51.47 -15.17
N GLY A 626 -4.46 52.40 -14.86
CA GLY A 626 -4.81 53.67 -14.20
C GLY A 626 -5.06 53.57 -12.70
N THR A 627 -4.80 52.41 -12.08
CA THR A 627 -4.71 52.33 -10.62
C THR A 627 -3.39 52.96 -10.15
N ASN A 628 -3.44 53.76 -9.08
CA ASN A 628 -2.24 54.21 -8.37
C ASN A 628 -1.55 53.00 -7.71
N ASN A 629 -0.55 52.46 -8.40
CA ASN A 629 0.11 51.22 -8.04
C ASN A 629 1.58 51.30 -8.47
N ALA A 630 2.49 50.78 -7.66
CA ALA A 630 3.91 50.78 -8.02
C ALA A 630 4.36 49.46 -8.68
N GLN A 631 3.70 48.35 -8.33
CA GLN A 631 4.05 47.01 -8.76
C GLN A 631 3.85 46.84 -10.27
N GLY A 632 4.89 46.35 -10.93
CA GLY A 632 4.92 46.13 -12.37
C GLY A 632 5.29 47.37 -13.20
N SER A 633 5.53 48.52 -12.57
CA SER A 633 5.97 49.72 -13.29
C SER A 633 7.34 49.50 -13.94
N HIS A 634 7.51 50.07 -15.12
CA HIS A 634 8.77 50.01 -15.85
C HIS A 634 9.65 51.22 -15.48
N ILE A 635 10.95 50.96 -15.29
CA ILE A 635 11.96 51.96 -14.90
C ILE A 635 12.83 52.28 -16.11
N SER A 636 13.02 53.56 -16.42
CA SER A 636 14.10 54.03 -17.30
C SER A 636 15.12 54.81 -16.48
N ALA A 637 16.42 54.55 -16.72
CA ALA A 637 17.54 55.03 -15.90
C ALA A 637 17.66 56.56 -15.78
N ALA A 638 18.39 57.00 -14.75
CA ALA A 638 18.68 58.41 -14.44
C ALA A 638 19.68 59.02 -15.42
N SER A 639 19.31 60.14 -16.06
CA SER A 639 20.23 60.96 -16.84
C SER A 639 20.91 61.99 -15.92
N THR A 640 22.24 62.10 -15.96
CA THR A 640 23.02 63.02 -15.10
C THR A 640 23.29 64.39 -15.73
N LYS A 641 22.95 64.60 -17.01
CA LYS A 641 23.04 65.89 -17.73
C LYS A 641 22.07 65.88 -18.91
N SER A 642 21.55 67.06 -19.27
CA SER A 642 20.53 67.38 -20.31
C SER A 642 20.62 66.63 -21.66
N SER A 643 20.48 65.32 -21.62
CA SER A 643 20.62 64.40 -22.73
C SER A 643 19.64 63.25 -22.51
N SER A 644 18.93 62.90 -23.56
CA SER A 644 17.74 62.04 -23.57
C SER A 644 17.90 60.70 -22.85
N ALA A 645 16.78 60.18 -22.35
CA ALA A 645 16.70 58.83 -21.77
C ALA A 645 15.89 57.93 -22.70
N GLY A 646 16.24 56.65 -22.76
CA GLY A 646 15.46 55.65 -23.47
C GLY A 646 15.48 54.30 -22.77
N ALA A 647 14.47 53.49 -23.03
CA ALA A 647 14.36 52.14 -22.51
C ALA A 647 13.62 51.23 -23.48
N THR A 648 14.14 50.01 -23.64
CA THR A 648 13.47 48.97 -24.43
C THR A 648 12.60 48.11 -23.52
N VAL A 649 11.33 47.96 -23.90
CA VAL A 649 10.38 47.08 -23.22
C VAL A 649 10.08 45.89 -24.11
N TYR A 650 10.34 44.69 -23.59
CA TYR A 650 9.95 43.44 -24.25
C TYR A 650 8.57 43.00 -23.76
N TYR A 651 7.71 42.59 -24.70
CA TYR A 651 6.47 41.93 -24.34
C TYR A 651 6.74 40.51 -23.84
N LYS A 652 5.92 40.02 -22.92
CA LYS A 652 5.96 38.62 -22.46
C LYS A 652 5.64 37.64 -23.58
N VAL A 653 4.77 38.05 -24.51
CA VAL A 653 4.34 37.27 -25.67
C VAL A 653 4.35 38.12 -26.93
N LEU A 654 4.81 37.54 -28.04
CA LEU A 654 4.72 38.15 -29.37
C LEU A 654 3.27 38.53 -29.67
N LYS A 655 3.06 39.79 -30.05
CA LYS A 655 1.75 40.34 -30.41
C LYS A 655 1.31 39.86 -31.78
N ARG A 656 -0.01 39.80 -32.02
CA ARG A 656 -0.55 39.42 -33.34
C ARG A 656 -0.21 40.47 -34.42
N VAL A 657 -0.26 41.75 -34.04
CA VAL A 657 0.07 42.94 -34.85
C VAL A 657 0.78 43.94 -33.94
N SER A 658 1.44 44.94 -34.51
CA SER A 658 2.02 46.02 -33.70
C SER A 658 0.92 46.66 -32.85
N PRO A 659 1.03 46.62 -31.51
CA PRO A 659 -0.03 47.08 -30.62
C PRO A 659 -0.12 48.61 -30.57
N THR A 660 -1.30 49.12 -30.23
CA THR A 660 -1.48 50.49 -29.75
C THR A 660 -1.08 50.57 -28.29
N LEU A 661 -0.21 51.51 -27.95
CA LEU A 661 0.29 51.68 -26.59
C LEU A 661 -0.46 52.81 -25.87
N ALA A 662 -0.84 52.57 -24.61
CA ALA A 662 -1.26 53.63 -23.71
C ALA A 662 -0.39 53.63 -22.45
N TYR A 663 -0.27 54.80 -21.84
CA TYR A 663 0.63 55.03 -20.72
C TYR A 663 -0.09 55.60 -19.52
N TYR A 664 0.45 55.33 -18.33
CA TYR A 664 -0.13 55.77 -17.08
C TYR A 664 0.98 56.20 -16.12
N ALA A 665 0.76 57.33 -15.43
CA ALA A 665 1.63 57.76 -14.35
C ALA A 665 1.57 56.78 -13.18
N LEU A 666 2.73 56.53 -12.56
CA LEU A 666 2.88 55.62 -11.42
C LEU A 666 1.98 56.01 -10.24
N LYS A 667 2.05 57.28 -9.82
CA LYS A 667 1.49 57.75 -8.55
C LYS A 667 0.05 58.25 -8.62
N SER A 668 -0.45 58.59 -9.81
CA SER A 668 -1.83 59.07 -9.98
C SER A 668 -2.69 58.12 -10.80
N GLY A 669 -2.08 57.21 -11.57
CA GLY A 669 -2.78 56.44 -12.59
C GLY A 669 -3.28 57.28 -13.77
N GLU A 670 -2.88 58.54 -13.87
CA GLU A 670 -3.35 59.43 -14.93
C GLU A 670 -2.87 58.96 -16.31
N ALA A 671 -3.80 58.82 -17.25
CA ALA A 671 -3.52 58.35 -18.59
C ALA A 671 -2.71 59.37 -19.41
N GLY A 672 -1.83 58.87 -20.28
CA GLY A 672 -0.95 59.68 -21.12
C GLY A 672 0.20 60.35 -20.37
N LYS A 673 0.43 59.99 -19.09
CA LYS A 673 1.46 60.58 -18.24
C LYS A 673 2.62 59.63 -17.92
N THR A 674 3.73 60.21 -17.49
CA THR A 674 4.88 59.53 -16.88
C THR A 674 5.15 60.18 -15.54
N THR A 675 5.61 59.42 -14.54
CA THR A 675 6.05 60.00 -13.27
C THR A 675 7.56 60.27 -13.33
N VAL A 676 7.94 61.55 -13.21
CA VAL A 676 9.33 62.01 -13.19
C VAL A 676 9.59 62.69 -11.85
N ASN A 677 10.53 62.17 -11.07
CA ASN A 677 10.86 62.67 -9.72
C ASN A 677 9.65 62.86 -8.80
N GLY A 678 8.62 62.03 -8.99
CA GLY A 678 7.39 62.08 -8.20
C GLY A 678 6.27 62.95 -8.77
N GLU A 679 6.52 63.71 -9.83
CA GLU A 679 5.54 64.57 -10.51
C GLU A 679 5.01 63.92 -11.80
N ASN A 680 3.77 64.21 -12.16
CA ASN A 680 3.20 63.73 -13.43
C ASN A 680 3.53 64.70 -14.55
N VAL A 681 4.32 64.23 -15.51
CA VAL A 681 4.60 64.96 -16.75
C VAL A 681 3.90 64.29 -17.91
N ASN A 682 3.72 65.02 -19.01
CA ASN A 682 3.27 64.40 -20.25
C ASN A 682 4.19 63.23 -20.59
N GLY A 683 3.59 62.13 -21.05
CA GLY A 683 4.31 60.94 -21.48
C GLY A 683 5.37 61.26 -22.55
N PRO A 684 6.20 60.27 -22.92
CA PRO A 684 7.27 60.44 -23.91
C PRO A 684 6.77 61.25 -25.12
N SER A 685 7.47 62.36 -25.37
CA SER A 685 7.10 63.35 -26.39
C SER A 685 7.44 62.79 -27.76
N GLY A 686 6.47 62.09 -28.36
CA GLY A 686 6.67 61.28 -29.55
C GLY A 686 6.50 59.82 -29.19
N SER A 687 5.57 59.18 -29.87
CA SER A 687 5.23 57.75 -29.87
C SER A 687 6.41 56.85 -29.50
N ALA A 688 6.16 55.73 -28.83
CA ALA A 688 7.16 54.66 -28.72
C ALA A 688 7.89 54.50 -30.06
N TYR A 689 9.20 54.73 -30.06
CA TYR A 689 9.99 54.59 -31.26
C TYR A 689 10.09 53.08 -31.52
N ALA A 690 9.86 52.64 -32.75
CA ALA A 690 9.95 51.22 -33.12
C ALA A 690 9.04 50.23 -32.33
N THR A 691 7.73 50.50 -32.24
CA THR A 691 6.76 49.49 -31.77
C THR A 691 6.69 48.29 -32.73
N GLY A 692 7.23 47.16 -32.30
CA GLY A 692 7.23 45.90 -33.04
C GLY A 692 6.30 44.85 -32.41
N LEU A 693 6.38 43.62 -32.90
CA LEU A 693 5.60 42.50 -32.34
C LEU A 693 6.17 41.96 -31.02
N SER A 694 7.46 42.17 -30.75
CA SER A 694 8.18 41.64 -29.58
C SER A 694 8.43 42.67 -28.47
N GLY A 695 8.20 43.95 -28.76
CA GLY A 695 8.50 45.02 -27.81
C GLY A 695 8.41 46.39 -28.46
N PHE A 696 8.78 47.41 -27.69
CA PHE A 696 8.79 48.80 -28.11
C PHE A 696 9.90 49.56 -27.38
N GLU A 697 10.33 50.69 -27.94
CA GLU A 697 11.30 51.58 -27.30
C GLU A 697 10.62 52.85 -26.80
N LEU A 698 10.91 53.21 -25.55
CA LEU A 698 10.51 54.47 -24.95
C LEU A 698 11.65 55.48 -25.08
N TYR A 699 11.32 56.72 -25.42
CA TYR A 699 12.28 57.80 -25.56
C TYR A 699 11.75 59.11 -24.97
N TRP A 700 12.56 59.77 -24.14
CA TRP A 700 12.25 61.08 -23.56
C TRP A 700 13.24 62.12 -24.08
N SER A 701 12.73 63.17 -24.72
CA SER A 701 13.54 64.24 -25.31
C SER A 701 14.15 65.17 -24.25
N SER A 702 15.19 65.91 -24.65
CA SER A 702 15.99 66.80 -23.79
C SER A 702 15.20 67.96 -23.14
N GLY A 703 13.92 68.15 -23.47
CA GLY A 703 13.06 69.18 -22.86
C GLY A 703 12.27 68.71 -21.63
N VAL A 704 12.17 67.39 -21.40
CA VAL A 704 11.42 66.80 -20.27
C VAL A 704 12.32 66.55 -19.05
N LEU A 705 13.64 66.43 -19.26
CA LEU A 705 14.63 66.07 -18.24
C LEU A 705 15.54 67.27 -17.94
N THR A 706 15.27 67.98 -16.85
CA THR A 706 15.98 69.22 -16.48
C THR A 706 17.01 69.03 -15.35
N ALA A 707 17.06 67.84 -14.72
CA ALA A 707 17.98 67.46 -13.64
C ALA A 707 18.08 65.92 -13.55
N ASP A 708 18.83 65.41 -12.56
CA ASP A 708 18.81 63.98 -12.19
C ASP A 708 17.37 63.51 -12.01
N ALA A 709 16.91 62.62 -12.89
CA ALA A 709 15.51 62.27 -13.02
C ALA A 709 15.28 60.77 -12.89
N SER A 710 14.43 60.38 -11.95
CA SER A 710 13.87 59.02 -11.86
C SER A 710 12.56 58.98 -12.65
N ILE A 711 12.47 58.04 -13.61
CA ILE A 711 11.34 57.94 -14.54
C ILE A 711 10.64 56.60 -14.33
N TYR A 712 9.35 56.67 -13.99
CA TYR A 712 8.49 55.50 -13.78
C TYR A 712 7.23 55.60 -14.63
N GLN A 713 6.87 54.49 -15.25
CA GLN A 713 5.68 54.43 -16.10
C GLN A 713 5.04 53.05 -16.11
N HIS A 714 3.71 53.07 -16.14
CA HIS A 714 2.93 51.93 -16.57
C HIS A 714 2.52 52.06 -18.03
N TRP A 715 2.41 50.92 -18.69
CA TRP A 715 1.95 50.82 -20.06
C TRP A 715 0.92 49.70 -20.23
N THR A 716 0.12 49.84 -21.28
CA THR A 716 -0.73 48.80 -21.87
C THR A 716 -0.42 48.71 -23.36
N ALA A 717 -0.55 47.52 -23.93
CA ALA A 717 -0.31 47.21 -25.33
C ALA A 717 -1.53 46.46 -25.88
N ASP A 718 -2.28 47.13 -26.76
CA ASP A 718 -3.53 46.66 -27.33
C ASP A 718 -3.36 46.28 -28.81
N ALA A 719 -3.46 44.99 -29.09
CA ALA A 719 -3.42 44.39 -30.40
C ALA A 719 -4.71 43.58 -30.64
N GLU A 720 -5.88 44.08 -30.24
CA GLU A 720 -7.17 43.43 -30.53
C GLU A 720 -7.63 43.57 -31.99
N LEU A 721 -8.63 42.77 -32.39
CA LEU A 721 -9.22 42.70 -33.76
C LEU A 721 -10.14 43.88 -34.13
#